data_AF-A0A452QVW6-F1
#
_entry.id   AF-A0A452QVW6-F1
#
_cell.length_a   1.000
_cell.length_b   1.000
_cell.length_c   1.000
_cell.angle_alpha   90.00
_cell.angle_beta   90.00
_cell.angle_gamma   90.00
#
_symmetry.space_group_name_H-M   'P 1'
#
loop_
_entity.id
_entity.type
_entity.pdbx_description
1 polymer ?
#
loop_
_entity_poly.entity_id
_entity_poly.type
_entity_poly.pdbx_seq_one_letter_code
_entity_poly.pdbx_strand_id
1 'polypeptide(L)'
;MVMIRKTIIFLLSYYLPGIVILVEFDVKKGNYSPNNLLLSGGKYWTDLIKQYNTLIEEMLQVLIYIVGERYVPGVGNVTKEEVTMREIIHLLCIEPMPHSAIAKNLPENENNETGLENVINKVATFKKPGVSGHGVYELKDESLKDFNMYFYHYSKTQHSKAEHMQKKRRKQENKDEALPPPPPPEFCPAFSKVVNLLNCDIMMYILRTIFERALDADSNLWTEGMLQMAFHILGLGLLEEKQQLQKAPEEEVTFDFYHKASRLGSSAMNAQNIQMLLEKLKGIPQLEGQKDMITWILQMFDTVKRLREKSSVSDYSRIALGPKRGPTITEKEVLTCILCQEEQEVKIENNAMVLSACVQKSTALTQNRGKPIELSGETVDPLFMDPDLAYGTYTGSCGHVMHAVCWQKYFEAVQLSSQQRIHVDLFDLESGEYLCPLCKSLCNTVIPIIPLQPQRINSENAEALAQLLTLAQWIQTVLARISGYNMKHAKGENPTIPVLFDQGMGDSTFEFHSILSFGIQPSIKYSNSIKEMVILFATTIYRIGLKVPPDETDPRIPMMTWSTCAFTLQAIENLLGDEGKPLFGALQNRQHNGLKALMQFAIAQKITCPQVLIQKHLIRLLSVILPNLKSEDTPCLLSIDLFHVLVGAVLAFPSLYWDDTVDLQPSSVSSSYNHLYLFHLITMAHMLQILLTI
;
A
#
# COMPACT_ATOMS: atom_id res chain seq x y z
N MET A 1 0.87 5.91 12.09
CA MET A 1 0.77 4.75 11.17
C MET A 1 -0.64 4.18 11.08
N VAL A 2 -1.32 3.91 12.21
CA VAL A 2 -2.69 3.33 12.23
C VAL A 2 -3.71 4.14 11.43
N MET A 3 -3.83 5.46 11.68
CA MET A 3 -4.81 6.26 10.92
C MET A 3 -4.53 6.29 9.42
N ILE A 4 -3.26 6.21 9.01
CA ILE A 4 -2.97 6.30 7.60
C ILE A 4 -3.23 4.98 6.87
N ARG A 5 -2.98 3.85 7.55
CA ARG A 5 -3.46 2.53 7.12
C ARG A 5 -4.98 2.55 6.94
N LYS A 6 -5.73 3.10 7.91
CA LYS A 6 -7.18 3.29 7.85
C LYS A 6 -7.62 4.14 6.65
N THR A 7 -6.98 5.28 6.43
CA THR A 7 -7.26 6.19 5.30
C THR A 7 -7.03 5.51 3.96
N ILE A 8 -5.96 4.73 3.83
CA ILE A 8 -5.68 4.01 2.60
C ILE A 8 -6.80 3.01 2.29
N ILE A 9 -7.31 2.27 3.28
CA ILE A 9 -8.45 1.36 3.05
C ILE A 9 -9.66 2.13 2.54
N PHE A 10 -9.97 3.24 3.20
CA PHE A 10 -11.12 4.06 2.85
C PHE A 10 -11.00 4.58 1.41
N LEU A 11 -9.84 5.13 1.03
CA LEU A 11 -9.62 5.71 -0.31
C LEU A 11 -9.48 4.64 -1.41
N LEU A 12 -8.86 3.49 -1.13
CA LEU A 12 -8.80 2.36 -2.07
C LEU A 12 -10.19 1.75 -2.30
N SER A 13 -10.98 1.59 -1.23
CA SER A 13 -12.37 1.12 -1.32
C SER A 13 -13.26 2.13 -2.05
N TYR A 14 -12.94 3.42 -1.96
CA TYR A 14 -13.64 4.49 -2.65
C TYR A 14 -13.32 4.54 -4.15
N TYR A 15 -12.04 4.36 -4.55
CA TYR A 15 -11.57 4.63 -5.92
C TYR A 15 -11.28 3.39 -6.80
N LEU A 16 -11.00 2.22 -6.20
CA LEU A 16 -10.58 1.02 -6.91
C LEU A 16 -11.21 -0.26 -6.32
N PRO A 17 -12.53 -0.48 -6.45
CA PRO A 17 -13.15 -1.68 -5.90
C PRO A 17 -12.92 -2.84 -6.88
N GLY A 18 -11.76 -3.48 -6.72
CA GLY A 18 -11.30 -4.58 -7.56
C GLY A 18 -9.78 -4.69 -7.69
N ILE A 19 -9.01 -3.67 -7.27
CA ILE A 19 -7.54 -3.70 -7.33
C ILE A 19 -7.00 -3.49 -5.91
N VAL A 20 -6.65 -4.59 -5.28
CA VAL A 20 -6.08 -4.64 -3.94
C VAL A 20 -4.56 -4.63 -4.08
N ILE A 21 -3.95 -3.44 -4.06
CA ILE A 21 -2.50 -3.29 -4.16
C ILE A 21 -1.96 -2.46 -2.99
N LEU A 22 -0.89 -3.02 -2.43
CA LEU A 22 0.01 -2.52 -1.39
C LEU A 22 0.18 -1.01 -1.37
N VAL A 23 -0.03 -0.39 -0.20
CA VAL A 23 0.49 0.95 0.07
C VAL A 23 1.59 0.83 1.11
N GLU A 24 2.82 1.01 0.64
CA GLU A 24 4.01 1.23 1.46
C GLU A 24 3.99 2.66 2.01
N PHE A 25 4.26 2.79 3.30
CA PHE A 25 4.19 4.03 4.04
C PHE A 25 5.54 4.74 4.02
N ASP A 26 5.61 5.89 3.33
CA ASP A 26 6.77 6.77 3.30
C ASP A 26 6.92 7.46 4.68
N VAL A 27 7.89 7.01 5.46
CA VAL A 27 8.26 7.64 6.73
C VAL A 27 9.16 8.84 6.42
N LYS A 28 8.59 10.04 6.46
CA LYS A 28 9.38 11.29 6.51
C LYS A 28 10.32 11.24 7.71
N LYS A 29 11.61 11.01 7.46
CA LYS A 29 12.69 11.32 8.40
C LYS A 29 12.94 12.83 8.40
N GLY A 30 13.12 13.37 9.60
CA GLY A 30 13.46 14.75 9.86
C GLY A 30 14.74 15.17 9.13
N ASN A 31 14.73 16.40 8.66
CA ASN A 31 15.92 17.11 8.21
C ASN A 31 16.88 17.26 9.39
N TYR A 32 17.93 16.45 9.43
CA TYR A 32 19.19 16.85 10.06
C TYR A 32 20.17 17.20 8.95
N SER A 33 20.40 18.49 8.79
CA SER A 33 21.56 19.05 8.10
C SER A 33 22.76 18.96 9.06
N PRO A 34 23.86 18.27 8.72
CA PRO A 34 25.11 18.39 9.45
C PRO A 34 26.03 19.38 8.73
N ASN A 35 25.56 20.58 8.42
CA ASN A 35 26.42 21.68 8.00
C ASN A 35 26.39 22.79 9.04
N ASN A 36 27.10 22.55 10.14
CA ASN A 36 27.73 23.58 10.98
C ASN A 36 28.52 22.90 12.10
N LEU A 37 29.78 22.54 11.80
CA LEU A 37 30.87 22.38 12.78
C LEU A 37 32.19 22.18 12.02
N LEU A 38 32.55 23.17 11.19
CA LEU A 38 33.95 23.39 10.88
C LEU A 38 34.45 24.38 11.93
N LEU A 39 35.30 23.88 12.83
CA LEU A 39 36.53 24.49 13.30
C LEU A 39 37.13 23.58 14.40
N SER A 40 38.36 23.11 14.15
CA SER A 40 39.21 22.22 14.97
C SER A 40 38.86 20.72 14.98
N GLY A 41 39.29 19.96 13.96
CA GLY A 41 39.16 18.49 13.99
C GLY A 41 39.62 17.66 12.79
N GLY A 42 40.41 18.22 11.86
CA GLY A 42 40.67 17.61 10.54
C GLY A 42 41.15 16.15 10.55
N LYS A 43 41.96 15.74 11.53
CA LYS A 43 42.45 14.35 11.64
C LYS A 43 41.43 13.38 12.26
N TYR A 44 40.65 13.85 13.24
CA TYR A 44 39.62 13.06 13.90
C TYR A 44 38.47 12.73 12.95
N TRP A 45 38.06 13.70 12.14
CA TRP A 45 36.99 13.51 11.16
C TRP A 45 37.37 12.51 10.06
N THR A 46 38.62 12.54 9.58
CA THR A 46 39.12 11.56 8.60
C THR A 46 39.21 10.14 9.16
N ASP A 47 39.61 9.99 10.42
CA ASP A 47 39.68 8.67 11.06
C ASP A 47 38.28 8.11 11.34
N LEU A 48 37.33 8.99 11.70
CA LEU A 48 35.92 8.64 11.89
C LEU A 48 35.25 8.19 10.57
N ILE A 49 35.51 8.88 9.44
CA ILE A 49 35.02 8.45 8.11
C ILE A 49 35.53 7.05 7.77
N LYS A 50 36.81 6.76 8.01
CA LYS A 50 37.38 5.42 7.76
C LYS A 50 36.67 4.35 8.57
N GLN A 51 36.40 4.60 9.85
CA GLN A 51 35.66 3.67 10.71
C GLN A 51 34.23 3.45 10.20
N TYR A 52 33.51 4.51 9.80
CA TYR A 52 32.19 4.37 9.20
C TYR A 52 32.24 3.57 7.91
N ASN A 53 33.26 3.80 7.08
CA ASN A 53 33.39 3.06 5.84
C ASN A 53 33.59 1.56 6.10
N THR A 54 34.46 1.19 7.04
CA THR A 54 34.63 -0.20 7.46
C THR A 54 33.32 -0.81 8.00
N LEU A 55 32.57 -0.06 8.81
CA LEU A 55 31.29 -0.56 9.34
C LEU A 55 30.24 -0.80 8.25
N ILE A 56 30.17 0.08 7.25
CA ILE A 56 29.25 -0.08 6.11
C ILE A 56 29.66 -1.30 5.28
N GLU A 57 30.96 -1.48 5.01
CA GLU A 57 31.48 -2.65 4.30
C GLU A 57 31.10 -3.97 5.01
N GLU A 58 31.39 -4.07 6.30
CA GLU A 58 31.09 -5.27 7.10
C GLU A 58 29.56 -5.50 7.19
N MET A 59 28.75 -4.44 7.28
CA MET A 59 27.28 -4.55 7.23
C MET A 59 26.79 -5.11 5.88
N LEU A 60 27.29 -4.60 4.76
CA LEU A 60 26.93 -5.08 3.43
C LEU A 60 27.37 -6.53 3.21
N GLN A 61 28.55 -6.90 3.70
CA GLN A 61 29.06 -8.27 3.66
C GLN A 61 28.16 -9.24 4.43
N VAL A 62 27.74 -8.87 5.64
CA VAL A 62 26.78 -9.67 6.42
C VAL A 62 25.45 -9.83 5.69
N LEU A 63 24.95 -8.76 5.04
CA LEU A 63 23.74 -8.83 4.24
C LEU A 63 23.89 -9.81 3.06
N ILE A 64 25.03 -9.79 2.36
CA ILE A 64 25.34 -10.74 1.27
C ILE A 64 25.34 -12.17 1.80
N TYR A 65 25.94 -12.44 2.97
CA TYR A 65 25.95 -13.77 3.56
C TYR A 65 24.54 -14.26 3.91
N ILE A 66 23.74 -13.42 4.58
CA ILE A 66 22.36 -13.77 4.98
C ILE A 66 21.50 -14.11 3.76
N VAL A 67 21.61 -13.34 2.68
CA VAL A 67 20.72 -13.48 1.51
C VAL A 67 21.25 -14.41 0.43
N GLY A 68 22.57 -14.63 0.34
CA GLY A 68 23.22 -15.39 -0.72
C GLY A 68 23.76 -16.76 -0.31
N GLU A 69 24.30 -16.91 0.91
CA GLU A 69 24.96 -18.13 1.37
C GLU A 69 23.98 -19.08 2.09
N ARG A 70 23.02 -19.58 1.31
CA ARG A 70 21.92 -20.45 1.80
C ARG A 70 22.28 -21.94 1.83
N TYR A 71 23.55 -22.31 1.62
CA TYR A 71 23.99 -23.70 1.48
C TYR A 71 24.21 -24.39 2.83
N VAL A 72 23.14 -24.41 3.63
CA VAL A 72 23.08 -25.07 4.93
C VAL A 72 21.75 -25.83 4.99
N PRO A 73 21.76 -27.17 5.19
CA PRO A 73 20.54 -27.96 5.25
C PRO A 73 19.62 -27.45 6.36
N GLY A 74 18.36 -27.16 6.01
CA GLY A 74 17.37 -26.57 6.91
C GLY A 74 17.25 -25.05 6.83
N VAL A 75 18.24 -24.35 6.25
CA VAL A 75 18.15 -22.93 5.89
C VAL A 75 17.77 -22.80 4.43
N GLY A 76 18.58 -23.37 3.54
CA GLY A 76 18.27 -23.50 2.12
C GLY A 76 17.82 -24.91 1.76
N ASN A 77 17.09 -25.03 0.66
CA ASN A 77 16.67 -26.29 0.08
C ASN A 77 17.85 -26.93 -0.67
N VAL A 78 18.79 -27.49 0.09
CA VAL A 78 20.02 -28.12 -0.41
C VAL A 78 20.31 -29.44 0.28
N THR A 79 20.97 -30.33 -0.44
CA THR A 79 21.49 -31.62 0.05
C THR A 79 22.90 -31.47 0.62
N LYS A 80 23.32 -32.41 1.50
CA LYS A 80 24.70 -32.45 2.02
C LYS A 80 25.76 -32.57 0.91
N GLU A 81 25.42 -33.22 -0.19
CA GLU A 81 26.28 -33.31 -1.37
C GLU A 81 26.50 -31.94 -2.01
N GLU A 82 25.45 -31.13 -2.20
CA GLU A 82 25.53 -29.79 -2.78
C GLU A 82 26.33 -28.82 -1.91
N VAL A 83 26.23 -28.95 -0.58
CA VAL A 83 27.07 -28.20 0.37
C VAL A 83 28.55 -28.53 0.13
N THR A 84 28.88 -29.82 0.03
CA THR A 84 30.26 -30.26 -0.21
C THR A 84 30.76 -29.84 -1.60
N MET A 85 29.90 -29.91 -2.63
CA MET A 85 30.21 -29.40 -3.97
C MET A 85 30.55 -27.91 -3.90
N ARG A 86 29.78 -27.11 -3.17
CA ARG A 86 30.03 -25.68 -3.00
C ARG A 86 31.41 -25.44 -2.40
N GLU A 87 31.80 -26.14 -1.34
CA GLU A 87 33.15 -26.00 -0.76
C GLU A 87 34.26 -26.29 -1.78
N ILE A 88 34.15 -27.42 -2.51
CA ILE A 88 35.16 -27.84 -3.48
C ILE A 88 35.26 -26.86 -4.65
N ILE A 89 34.13 -26.35 -5.14
CA ILE A 89 34.09 -25.35 -6.22
C ILE A 89 34.91 -24.12 -5.82
N HIS A 90 34.71 -23.61 -4.61
CA HIS A 90 35.39 -22.40 -4.14
C HIS A 90 36.88 -22.62 -3.87
N LEU A 91 37.27 -23.79 -3.35
CA LEU A 91 38.69 -24.16 -3.24
C LEU A 91 39.38 -24.19 -4.60
N LEU A 92 38.77 -24.85 -5.59
CA LEU A 92 39.36 -25.01 -6.94
C LEU A 92 39.30 -23.72 -7.77
N CYS A 93 38.44 -22.76 -7.41
CA CYS A 93 38.43 -21.41 -7.99
C CYS A 93 39.64 -20.57 -7.56
N ILE A 94 40.31 -20.91 -6.46
CA ILE A 94 41.55 -20.26 -6.04
C ILE A 94 42.73 -20.83 -6.85
N GLU A 95 42.89 -22.14 -6.85
CA GLU A 95 43.95 -22.85 -7.58
C GLU A 95 43.61 -24.35 -7.79
N PRO A 96 44.19 -25.01 -8.81
CA PRO A 96 44.11 -26.47 -8.95
C PRO A 96 44.77 -27.19 -7.76
N MET A 97 44.10 -28.16 -7.16
CA MET A 97 44.56 -28.83 -5.94
C MET A 97 44.59 -30.37 -6.07
N PRO A 98 45.57 -31.07 -5.44
CA PRO A 98 45.52 -32.52 -5.30
C PRO A 98 44.44 -32.97 -4.32
N HIS A 99 44.01 -34.23 -4.39
CA HIS A 99 42.96 -34.80 -3.51
C HIS A 99 43.21 -34.53 -2.02
N SER A 100 44.45 -34.74 -1.56
CA SER A 100 44.84 -34.56 -0.16
C SER A 100 44.72 -33.11 0.31
N ALA A 101 44.96 -32.13 -0.57
CA ALA A 101 44.80 -30.72 -0.24
C ALA A 101 43.31 -30.32 -0.17
N ILE A 102 42.48 -30.86 -1.05
CA ILE A 102 41.02 -30.66 -0.99
C ILE A 102 40.48 -31.20 0.33
N ALA A 103 40.76 -32.48 0.63
CA ALA A 103 40.30 -33.13 1.86
C ALA A 103 40.74 -32.39 3.14
N LYS A 104 41.95 -31.82 3.16
CA LYS A 104 42.48 -31.07 4.29
C LYS A 104 41.78 -29.72 4.52
N ASN A 105 41.29 -29.07 3.47
CA ASN A 105 40.68 -27.74 3.56
C ASN A 105 39.14 -27.79 3.70
N LEU A 106 38.54 -28.98 3.62
CA LEU A 106 37.11 -29.15 3.88
C LEU A 106 36.81 -29.14 5.39
N PRO A 107 35.65 -28.63 5.82
CA PRO A 107 35.19 -28.76 7.20
C PRO A 107 35.10 -30.23 7.64
N GLU A 108 35.43 -30.55 8.90
CA GLU A 108 35.36 -31.92 9.44
C GLU A 108 33.92 -32.46 9.34
N ASN A 109 33.68 -33.38 8.39
CA ASN A 109 32.40 -34.07 8.23
C ASN A 109 32.49 -35.50 8.78
N GLU A 110 31.42 -35.96 9.44
CA GLU A 110 31.32 -37.29 10.09
C GLU A 110 31.43 -38.50 9.12
N ASN A 111 31.52 -38.29 7.80
CA ASN A 111 31.60 -39.34 6.78
C ASN A 111 32.90 -39.22 5.98
N ASN A 112 34.00 -39.64 6.58
CA ASN A 112 35.31 -39.64 5.96
C ASN A 112 35.42 -40.71 4.85
N GLU A 113 35.89 -40.25 3.68
CA GLU A 113 36.50 -40.99 2.56
C GLU A 113 35.61 -41.56 1.44
N THR A 114 34.53 -42.30 1.68
CA THR A 114 33.87 -43.04 0.56
C THR A 114 32.98 -42.20 -0.38
N GLY A 115 32.52 -41.02 0.05
CA GLY A 115 31.67 -40.15 -0.77
C GLY A 115 32.40 -38.99 -1.48
N LEU A 116 33.59 -38.62 -1.01
CA LEU A 116 34.28 -37.41 -1.43
C LEU A 116 34.75 -37.47 -2.89
N GLU A 117 35.30 -38.61 -3.31
CA GLU A 117 35.80 -38.81 -4.67
C GLU A 117 34.67 -38.66 -5.71
N ASN A 118 33.47 -39.17 -5.39
CA ASN A 118 32.29 -39.03 -6.24
C ASN A 118 31.88 -37.57 -6.39
N VAL A 119 31.94 -36.78 -5.31
CA VAL A 119 31.59 -35.35 -5.34
C VAL A 119 32.64 -34.55 -6.11
N ILE A 120 33.94 -34.82 -5.92
CA ILE A 120 35.02 -34.16 -6.67
C ILE A 120 34.85 -34.42 -8.17
N ASN A 121 34.57 -35.67 -8.57
CA ASN A 121 34.37 -36.02 -9.97
C ASN A 121 33.14 -35.36 -10.61
N LYS A 122 32.14 -34.92 -9.82
CA LYS A 122 31.00 -34.13 -10.32
C LYS A 122 31.45 -32.72 -10.73
N VAL A 123 32.30 -32.06 -9.94
CA VAL A 123 32.65 -30.62 -10.13
C VAL A 123 34.01 -30.38 -10.80
N ALA A 124 34.92 -31.36 -10.81
CA ALA A 124 36.30 -31.20 -11.24
C ALA A 124 36.75 -32.30 -12.22
N THR A 125 37.80 -32.01 -12.99
CA THR A 125 38.49 -32.95 -13.86
C THR A 125 39.89 -33.23 -13.32
N PHE A 126 40.26 -34.51 -13.26
CA PHE A 126 41.59 -34.91 -12.82
C PHE A 126 42.60 -34.74 -13.95
N LYS A 127 43.61 -33.90 -13.72
CA LYS A 127 44.74 -33.69 -14.62
C LYS A 127 45.92 -34.52 -14.14
N LYS A 128 46.29 -35.50 -14.96
CA LYS A 128 47.43 -36.38 -14.68
C LYS A 128 48.71 -35.54 -14.52
N PRO A 129 49.58 -35.90 -13.57
CA PRO A 129 50.83 -35.20 -13.41
C PRO A 129 51.70 -35.31 -14.66
N GLY A 130 52.49 -34.28 -14.93
CA GLY A 130 53.62 -34.35 -15.85
C GLY A 130 54.75 -35.22 -15.29
N VAL A 131 55.95 -35.08 -15.86
CA VAL A 131 57.10 -35.98 -15.61
C VAL A 131 57.63 -35.96 -14.16
N SER A 132 57.22 -35.01 -13.30
CA SER A 132 57.72 -34.87 -11.92
C SER A 132 56.69 -34.36 -10.88
N GLY A 133 55.39 -34.42 -11.17
CA GLY A 133 54.34 -33.85 -10.32
C GLY A 133 53.41 -34.87 -9.65
N HIS A 134 52.53 -34.37 -8.77
CA HIS A 134 51.31 -35.08 -8.35
C HIS A 134 50.11 -34.61 -9.19
N GLY A 135 49.15 -35.49 -9.44
CA GLY A 135 47.96 -35.12 -10.21
C GLY A 135 47.08 -34.15 -9.44
N VAL A 136 46.49 -33.19 -10.14
CA VAL A 136 45.66 -32.12 -9.56
C VAL A 136 44.27 -32.14 -10.17
N TYR A 137 43.30 -31.66 -9.41
CA TYR A 137 41.93 -31.45 -9.89
C TYR A 137 41.79 -30.00 -10.36
N GLU A 138 41.27 -29.82 -11.58
CA GLU A 138 40.91 -28.52 -12.14
C GLU A 138 39.38 -28.42 -12.20
N LEU A 139 38.81 -27.26 -11.88
CA LEU A 139 37.36 -27.07 -11.91
C LEU A 139 36.82 -27.18 -13.34
N LYS A 140 35.70 -27.89 -13.52
CA LYS A 140 34.97 -27.95 -14.80
C LYS A 140 34.40 -26.59 -15.16
N ASP A 141 34.40 -26.28 -16.46
CA ASP A 141 33.83 -25.01 -16.96
C ASP A 141 32.34 -24.87 -16.63
N GLU A 142 31.59 -25.98 -16.59
CA GLU A 142 30.17 -26.02 -16.22
C GLU A 142 29.92 -25.60 -14.76
N SER A 143 30.88 -25.82 -13.86
CA SER A 143 30.79 -25.50 -12.43
C SER A 143 31.25 -24.09 -12.10
N LEU A 144 31.86 -23.36 -13.06
CA LEU A 144 32.26 -21.96 -12.88
C LEU A 144 31.06 -21.02 -12.66
N LYS A 145 29.88 -21.38 -13.17
CA LYS A 145 28.64 -20.61 -12.97
C LYS A 145 28.20 -20.52 -11.50
N ASP A 146 28.70 -21.43 -10.66
CA ASP A 146 28.35 -21.54 -9.25
C ASP A 146 29.37 -20.82 -8.32
N PHE A 147 30.41 -20.22 -8.90
CA PHE A 147 31.39 -19.43 -8.16
C PHE A 147 30.75 -18.18 -7.56
N ASN A 148 30.95 -17.99 -6.24
CA ASN A 148 30.63 -16.76 -5.55
C ASN A 148 31.92 -16.05 -5.09
N MET A 149 32.05 -14.77 -5.44
CA MET A 149 33.13 -13.92 -4.96
C MET A 149 33.09 -13.75 -3.43
N TYR A 150 31.90 -13.54 -2.87
CA TYR A 150 31.68 -13.37 -1.42
C TYR A 150 31.31 -14.69 -0.74
N PHE A 151 32.04 -15.76 -1.03
CA PHE A 151 31.88 -17.02 -0.32
C PHE A 151 32.32 -16.88 1.14
N TYR A 152 31.45 -17.26 2.08
CA TYR A 152 31.63 -16.93 3.50
C TYR A 152 32.78 -17.67 4.20
N HIS A 153 33.26 -18.79 3.65
CA HIS A 153 34.46 -19.48 4.18
C HIS A 153 35.79 -18.93 3.63
N TYR A 154 35.78 -17.95 2.72
CA TYR A 154 37.02 -17.31 2.31
C TYR A 154 37.58 -16.44 3.43
N SER A 155 38.85 -16.67 3.75
CA SER A 155 39.65 -15.64 4.43
C SER A 155 39.87 -14.43 3.52
N LYS A 156 40.22 -13.28 4.10
CA LYS A 156 40.50 -12.04 3.33
C LYS A 156 41.56 -12.26 2.23
N THR A 157 42.56 -13.11 2.48
CA THR A 157 43.60 -13.42 1.49
C THR A 157 43.10 -14.37 0.39
N GLN A 158 42.25 -15.34 0.73
CA GLN A 158 41.63 -16.23 -0.26
C GLN A 158 40.65 -15.48 -1.15
N HIS A 159 39.86 -14.56 -0.60
CA HIS A 159 38.95 -13.70 -1.36
C HIS A 159 39.69 -12.93 -2.47
N SER A 160 40.74 -12.19 -2.12
CA SER A 160 41.55 -11.44 -3.10
C SER A 160 42.22 -12.35 -4.14
N LYS A 161 42.68 -13.54 -3.74
CA LYS A 161 43.26 -14.52 -4.68
C LYS A 161 42.22 -15.08 -5.65
N ALA A 162 41.05 -15.45 -5.14
CA ALA A 162 39.95 -15.98 -5.94
C ALA A 162 39.47 -14.94 -6.96
N GLU A 163 39.23 -13.69 -6.52
CA GLU A 163 38.85 -12.59 -7.41
C GLU A 163 39.87 -12.40 -8.54
N HIS A 164 41.16 -12.29 -8.19
CA HIS A 164 42.22 -12.10 -9.18
C HIS A 164 42.33 -13.26 -10.17
N MET A 165 42.26 -14.51 -9.68
CA MET A 165 42.36 -15.69 -10.53
C MET A 165 41.19 -15.78 -11.52
N GLN A 166 39.97 -15.50 -11.06
CA GLN A 166 38.79 -15.55 -11.91
C GLN A 166 38.76 -14.44 -12.97
N LYS A 167 39.15 -13.20 -12.61
CA LYS A 167 39.31 -12.10 -13.59
C LYS A 167 40.39 -12.44 -14.62
N LYS A 168 41.54 -12.97 -14.17
CA LYS A 168 42.64 -13.40 -15.05
C LYS A 168 42.20 -14.48 -16.04
N ARG A 169 41.43 -15.47 -15.58
CA ARG A 169 40.91 -16.55 -16.43
C ARG A 169 39.94 -16.01 -17.50
N ARG A 170 38.97 -15.18 -17.10
CA ARG A 170 38.01 -14.55 -18.03
C ARG A 170 38.69 -13.72 -19.11
N LYS A 171 39.73 -12.96 -18.73
CA LYS A 171 40.56 -12.20 -19.67
C LYS A 171 41.29 -13.09 -20.68
N GLN A 172 41.83 -14.23 -20.25
CA GLN A 172 42.46 -15.20 -21.15
C GLN A 172 41.48 -15.86 -22.11
N GLU A 173 40.21 -16.01 -21.71
CA GLU A 173 39.13 -16.55 -22.53
C GLU A 173 38.47 -15.50 -23.45
N ASN A 174 39.00 -14.26 -23.51
CA ASN A 174 38.39 -13.12 -24.21
C ASN A 174 36.92 -12.84 -23.80
N LYS A 175 36.60 -13.06 -22.52
CA LYS A 175 35.30 -12.74 -21.90
C LYS A 175 35.39 -11.46 -21.07
N ASP A 176 34.24 -10.92 -20.67
CA ASP A 176 34.14 -9.81 -19.73
C ASP A 176 34.72 -10.18 -18.35
N GLU A 177 35.29 -9.19 -17.65
CA GLU A 177 35.88 -9.36 -16.32
C GLU A 177 34.82 -9.31 -15.19
N ALA A 178 33.51 -9.31 -15.51
CA ALA A 178 32.45 -9.28 -14.50
C ALA A 178 32.39 -10.57 -13.69
N LEU A 179 32.21 -10.43 -12.37
CA LEU A 179 32.03 -11.55 -11.44
C LEU A 179 30.63 -11.49 -10.81
N PRO A 180 29.57 -11.87 -11.56
CA PRO A 180 28.21 -11.79 -11.06
C PRO A 180 27.95 -12.81 -9.94
N PRO A 181 27.00 -12.55 -9.02
CA PRO A 181 26.55 -13.54 -8.06
C PRO A 181 25.99 -14.80 -8.77
N PRO A 182 26.23 -16.00 -8.24
CA PRO A 182 25.55 -17.19 -8.72
C PRO A 182 24.08 -17.20 -8.25
N PRO A 183 23.17 -17.89 -8.97
CA PRO A 183 21.78 -18.06 -8.54
C PRO A 183 21.72 -18.78 -7.17
N PRO A 184 21.18 -18.15 -6.11
CA PRO A 184 21.11 -18.80 -4.80
C PRO A 184 20.03 -19.90 -4.82
N PRO A 185 20.14 -20.93 -3.97
CA PRO A 185 19.09 -21.92 -3.80
C PRO A 185 17.88 -21.30 -3.08
N GLU A 186 16.72 -21.96 -3.14
CA GLU A 186 15.54 -21.50 -2.41
C GLU A 186 15.74 -21.62 -0.90
N PHE A 187 15.17 -20.69 -0.14
CA PHE A 187 15.07 -20.87 1.31
C PHE A 187 14.06 -21.97 1.65
N CYS A 188 14.31 -22.71 2.74
CA CYS A 188 13.27 -23.51 3.38
C CYS A 188 12.10 -22.61 3.82
N PRO A 189 10.86 -23.14 3.93
CA PRO A 189 9.67 -22.33 4.21
C PRO A 189 9.79 -21.38 5.41
N ALA A 190 10.47 -21.81 6.48
CA ALA A 190 10.70 -20.99 7.68
C ALA A 190 11.53 -19.72 7.44
N PHE A 191 12.42 -19.74 6.43
CA PHE A 191 13.32 -18.63 6.08
C PHE A 191 12.92 -17.92 4.79
N SER A 192 11.81 -18.32 4.14
CA SER A 192 11.34 -17.76 2.86
C SER A 192 11.25 -16.23 2.84
N LYS A 193 10.95 -15.59 3.98
CA LYS A 193 10.82 -14.13 4.10
C LYS A 193 12.15 -13.37 4.16
N VAL A 194 13.29 -14.04 4.31
CA VAL A 194 14.62 -13.39 4.38
C VAL A 194 14.94 -12.62 3.10
N VAL A 195 14.45 -13.08 1.95
CA VAL A 195 14.58 -12.38 0.65
C VAL A 195 14.03 -10.96 0.67
N ASN A 196 13.03 -10.67 1.52
CA ASN A 196 12.44 -9.33 1.64
C ASN A 196 13.45 -8.28 2.15
N LEU A 197 14.56 -8.69 2.76
CA LEU A 197 15.66 -7.77 3.09
C LEU A 197 16.22 -7.10 1.84
N LEU A 198 16.30 -7.81 0.71
CA LEU A 198 16.74 -7.24 -0.57
C LEU A 198 15.71 -6.24 -1.10
N ASN A 199 14.41 -6.48 -0.89
CA ASN A 199 13.32 -5.70 -1.48
C ASN A 199 12.72 -4.62 -0.55
N CYS A 200 13.32 -4.36 0.61
CA CYS A 200 12.82 -3.34 1.52
C CYS A 200 13.27 -1.92 1.11
N ASP A 201 12.50 -0.89 1.46
CA ASP A 201 12.82 0.51 1.14
C ASP A 201 14.16 0.97 1.73
N ILE A 202 14.52 0.44 2.91
CA ILE A 202 15.80 0.73 3.56
C ILE A 202 16.97 0.23 2.69
N MET A 203 16.85 -0.97 2.11
CA MET A 203 17.87 -1.50 1.20
C MET A 203 18.00 -0.61 -0.04
N MET A 204 16.88 -0.23 -0.66
CA MET A 204 16.89 0.64 -1.83
C MET A 204 17.50 2.01 -1.52
N TYR A 205 17.23 2.55 -0.32
CA TYR A 205 17.85 3.78 0.17
C TYR A 205 19.36 3.63 0.38
N ILE A 206 19.81 2.54 1.00
CA ILE A 206 21.24 2.24 1.20
C ILE A 206 21.94 2.16 -0.17
N LEU A 207 21.40 1.39 -1.11
CA LEU A 207 21.96 1.23 -2.46
C LEU A 207 22.03 2.56 -3.21
N ARG A 208 20.94 3.34 -3.24
CA ARG A 208 20.93 4.69 -3.85
C ARG A 208 21.98 5.60 -3.22
N THR A 209 22.06 5.63 -1.89
CA THR A 209 23.02 6.49 -1.17
C THR A 209 24.46 6.12 -1.50
N ILE A 210 24.79 4.83 -1.58
CA ILE A 210 26.14 4.37 -1.96
C ILE A 210 26.46 4.81 -3.38
N PHE A 211 25.55 4.59 -4.34
CA PHE A 211 25.78 4.96 -5.73
C PHE A 211 25.84 6.47 -5.95
N GLU A 212 25.01 7.25 -5.26
CA GLU A 212 25.04 8.72 -5.30
C GLU A 212 26.37 9.25 -4.75
N ARG A 213 26.88 8.70 -3.64
CA ARG A 213 28.19 9.08 -3.08
C ARG A 213 29.33 8.75 -4.04
N ALA A 214 29.24 7.63 -4.75
CA ALA A 214 30.25 7.22 -5.72
C ALA A 214 30.28 8.09 -7.00
N LEU A 215 29.24 8.90 -7.25
CA LEU A 215 29.26 9.92 -8.32
C LEU A 215 30.07 11.16 -7.94
N ASP A 216 30.28 11.40 -6.64
CA ASP A 216 31.08 12.52 -6.14
C ASP A 216 32.56 12.09 -6.03
N ALA A 217 33.36 12.48 -7.02
CA ALA A 217 34.77 12.12 -7.12
C ALA A 217 35.63 12.68 -5.99
N ASP A 218 35.18 13.73 -5.29
CA ASP A 218 35.89 14.37 -4.19
C ASP A 218 35.46 13.83 -2.81
N SER A 219 34.52 12.88 -2.77
CA SER A 219 33.95 12.33 -1.54
C SER A 219 34.78 11.17 -0.98
N ASN A 220 35.19 11.28 0.29
CA ASN A 220 35.81 10.19 1.05
C ASN A 220 34.76 9.24 1.69
N LEU A 221 33.47 9.40 1.39
CA LEU A 221 32.35 8.72 2.07
C LEU A 221 31.95 7.37 1.43
N TRP A 222 32.79 6.85 0.54
CA TRP A 222 32.60 5.56 -0.13
C TRP A 222 33.95 4.89 -0.40
N THR A 223 33.92 3.58 -0.66
CA THR A 223 35.10 2.79 -1.05
C THR A 223 34.73 1.87 -2.22
N GLU A 224 35.72 1.42 -2.99
CA GLU A 224 35.47 0.45 -4.08
C GLU A 224 34.84 -0.85 -3.55
N GLY A 225 35.25 -1.30 -2.36
CA GLY A 225 34.67 -2.48 -1.70
C GLY A 225 33.16 -2.35 -1.44
N MET A 226 32.71 -1.20 -0.93
CA MET A 226 31.26 -0.93 -0.77
C MET A 226 30.52 -1.01 -2.09
N LEU A 227 31.12 -0.44 -3.15
CA LEU A 227 30.49 -0.39 -4.46
C LEU A 227 30.36 -1.79 -5.07
N GLN A 228 31.41 -2.61 -4.97
CA GLN A 228 31.38 -4.02 -5.38
C GLN A 228 30.31 -4.81 -4.62
N MET A 229 30.20 -4.61 -3.30
CA MET A 229 29.17 -5.28 -2.49
C MET A 229 27.76 -4.80 -2.84
N ALA A 230 27.57 -3.50 -3.09
CA ALA A 230 26.29 -2.95 -3.54
C ALA A 230 25.87 -3.49 -4.91
N PHE A 231 26.83 -3.63 -5.85
CA PHE A 231 26.60 -4.29 -7.14
C PHE A 231 26.22 -5.77 -6.98
N HIS A 232 26.86 -6.46 -6.04
CA HIS A 232 26.55 -7.85 -5.75
C HIS A 232 25.15 -8.03 -5.16
N ILE A 233 24.75 -7.17 -4.21
CA ILE A 233 23.39 -7.15 -3.64
C ILE A 233 22.34 -6.86 -4.73
N LEU A 234 22.61 -5.89 -5.61
CA LEU A 234 21.73 -5.63 -6.77
C LEU A 234 21.60 -6.86 -7.67
N GLY A 235 22.71 -7.52 -7.96
CA GLY A 235 22.72 -8.74 -8.76
C GLY A 235 21.89 -9.85 -8.12
N LEU A 236 22.02 -10.06 -6.81
CA LEU A 236 21.22 -11.04 -6.06
C LEU A 236 19.72 -10.71 -6.10
N GLY A 237 19.34 -9.44 -5.90
CA GLY A 237 17.94 -9.01 -5.98
C GLY A 237 17.30 -9.27 -7.34
N LEU A 238 17.99 -8.91 -8.43
CA LEU A 238 17.50 -9.15 -9.78
C LEU A 238 17.46 -10.64 -10.15
N LEU A 239 18.43 -11.43 -9.70
CA LEU A 239 18.44 -12.88 -9.91
C LEU A 239 17.31 -13.58 -9.16
N GLU A 240 17.04 -13.18 -7.92
CA GLU A 240 15.93 -13.70 -7.11
C GLU A 240 14.59 -13.47 -7.83
N GLU A 241 14.34 -12.24 -8.29
CA GLU A 241 13.12 -11.91 -9.02
C GLU A 241 13.02 -12.65 -10.36
N LYS A 242 14.12 -12.72 -11.11
CA LYS A 242 14.18 -13.50 -12.35
C LYS A 242 13.81 -14.96 -12.14
N GLN A 243 14.33 -15.60 -11.08
CA GLN A 243 14.01 -16.99 -10.79
C GLN A 243 12.53 -17.18 -10.45
N GLN A 244 11.94 -16.27 -9.67
CA GLN A 244 10.53 -16.34 -9.30
C GLN A 244 9.64 -16.17 -10.54
N LEU A 245 9.92 -15.18 -11.41
CA LEU A 245 9.21 -14.96 -12.68
C LEU A 245 9.36 -16.11 -13.69
N GLN A 246 10.40 -16.94 -13.57
CA GLN A 246 10.58 -18.12 -14.41
C GLN A 246 9.82 -19.34 -13.89
N LYS A 247 9.48 -19.38 -12.60
CA LYS A 247 8.85 -20.53 -11.92
C LYS A 247 7.34 -20.37 -11.77
N ALA A 248 6.87 -19.14 -11.58
CA ALA A 248 5.47 -18.80 -11.34
C ALA A 248 4.98 -17.76 -12.37
N PRO A 249 3.68 -17.71 -12.68
CA PRO A 249 3.10 -16.62 -13.47
C PRO A 249 3.32 -15.28 -12.77
N GLU A 250 3.43 -14.19 -13.53
CA GLU A 250 3.79 -12.86 -13.00
C GLU A 250 2.85 -12.40 -11.87
N GLU A 251 1.56 -12.73 -11.98
CA GLU A 251 0.52 -12.33 -11.03
C GLU A 251 0.75 -12.90 -9.62
N GLU A 252 1.46 -14.03 -9.51
CA GLU A 252 1.79 -14.70 -8.24
C GLU A 252 3.11 -14.20 -7.66
N VAL A 253 3.96 -13.53 -8.45
CA VAL A 253 5.29 -13.07 -8.03
C VAL A 253 5.19 -11.72 -7.33
N THR A 254 5.08 -11.76 -6.01
CA THR A 254 5.02 -10.56 -5.16
C THR A 254 6.35 -9.84 -4.97
N PHE A 255 7.47 -10.47 -5.34
CA PHE A 255 8.81 -9.90 -5.17
C PHE A 255 9.15 -8.95 -6.33
N ASP A 256 9.09 -7.64 -6.09
CA ASP A 256 9.13 -6.56 -7.10
C ASP A 256 10.39 -5.68 -7.06
N PHE A 257 11.55 -6.32 -6.85
CA PHE A 257 12.85 -5.66 -6.70
C PHE A 257 13.18 -4.71 -7.87
N TYR A 258 12.94 -5.14 -9.10
CA TYR A 258 13.11 -4.36 -10.32
C TYR A 258 12.36 -3.03 -10.25
N HIS A 259 11.06 -3.07 -9.93
CA HIS A 259 10.24 -1.87 -9.86
C HIS A 259 10.73 -0.92 -8.77
N LYS A 260 11.12 -1.43 -7.60
CA LYS A 260 11.64 -0.59 -6.50
C LYS A 260 12.99 0.04 -6.82
N ALA A 261 13.88 -0.69 -7.48
CA ALA A 261 15.17 -0.18 -7.92
C ALA A 261 15.05 0.84 -9.06
N SER A 262 14.06 0.67 -9.94
CA SER A 262 13.74 1.60 -11.03
C SER A 262 12.90 2.81 -10.60
N ARG A 263 12.37 2.83 -9.37
CA ARG A 263 11.65 3.98 -8.81
C ARG A 263 12.60 5.15 -8.53
N LEU A 264 12.20 6.36 -8.95
CA LEU A 264 12.92 7.59 -8.63
C LEU A 264 13.03 7.77 -7.11
N GLY A 265 14.18 8.24 -6.63
CA GLY A 265 14.33 8.70 -5.25
C GLY A 265 13.28 9.77 -4.90
N SER A 266 13.02 10.00 -3.61
CA SER A 266 12.06 10.99 -3.12
C SER A 266 12.20 12.37 -3.78
N SER A 267 11.10 13.14 -3.79
CA SER A 267 10.74 14.40 -4.49
C SER A 267 11.75 15.57 -4.68
N ALA A 268 13.05 15.34 -4.70
CA ALA A 268 14.06 16.34 -5.06
C ALA A 268 14.05 16.57 -6.58
N MET A 269 14.30 17.81 -7.02
CA MET A 269 14.37 18.20 -8.45
C MET A 269 15.35 17.35 -9.27
N ASN A 270 16.29 16.64 -8.63
CA ASN A 270 17.31 15.80 -9.25
C ASN A 270 17.21 14.31 -8.85
N ALA A 271 16.05 13.85 -8.40
CA ALA A 271 15.86 12.46 -7.98
C ALA A 271 16.28 11.47 -9.06
N GLN A 272 17.16 10.53 -8.71
CA GLN A 272 17.63 9.48 -9.62
C GLN A 272 17.14 8.12 -9.12
N ASN A 273 16.82 7.22 -10.06
CA ASN A 273 16.65 5.81 -9.72
C ASN A 273 18.01 5.09 -9.81
N ILE A 274 18.07 3.86 -9.29
CA ILE A 274 19.34 3.10 -9.25
C ILE A 274 19.87 2.88 -10.67
N GLN A 275 19.00 2.59 -11.64
CA GLN A 275 19.40 2.36 -13.02
C GLN A 275 20.10 3.57 -13.65
N MET A 276 19.58 4.79 -13.42
CA MET A 276 20.22 6.03 -13.86
C MET A 276 21.56 6.28 -13.17
N LEU A 277 21.68 5.94 -11.89
CA LEU A 277 22.94 6.04 -11.14
C LEU A 277 23.98 5.08 -11.73
N LEU A 278 23.60 3.84 -12.05
CA LEU A 278 24.47 2.86 -12.69
C LEU A 278 24.98 3.34 -14.06
N GLU A 279 24.11 3.91 -14.90
CA GLU A 279 24.52 4.47 -16.19
C GLU A 279 25.52 5.63 -16.04
N LYS A 280 25.36 6.47 -15.02
CA LYS A 280 26.34 7.53 -14.72
C LYS A 280 27.66 6.95 -14.20
N LEU A 281 27.61 5.99 -13.28
CA LEU A 281 28.79 5.32 -12.73
C LEU A 281 29.62 4.62 -13.82
N LYS A 282 28.95 4.06 -14.83
CA LYS A 282 29.60 3.44 -16.00
C LYS A 282 30.53 4.39 -16.76
N GLY A 283 30.26 5.70 -16.70
CA GLY A 283 31.05 6.74 -17.37
C GLY A 283 32.22 7.29 -16.55
N ILE A 284 32.43 6.84 -15.30
CA ILE A 284 33.46 7.37 -14.40
C ILE A 284 34.80 6.65 -14.63
N PRO A 285 35.88 7.36 -15.02
CA PRO A 285 37.18 6.74 -15.30
C PRO A 285 37.79 5.98 -14.10
N GLN A 286 37.56 6.44 -12.87
CA GLN A 286 38.02 5.78 -11.65
C GLN A 286 37.39 4.39 -11.43
N LEU A 287 36.26 4.11 -12.09
CA LEU A 287 35.49 2.87 -11.96
C LEU A 287 35.60 1.96 -13.19
N GLU A 288 36.61 2.16 -14.05
CA GLU A 288 36.77 1.35 -15.28
C GLU A 288 36.86 -0.16 -14.97
N GLY A 289 37.47 -0.54 -13.84
CA GLY A 289 37.54 -1.94 -13.39
C GLY A 289 36.20 -2.58 -13.02
N GLN A 290 35.13 -1.79 -12.87
CA GLN A 290 33.79 -2.25 -12.52
C GLN A 290 32.79 -2.16 -13.69
N LYS A 291 33.23 -1.64 -14.85
CA LYS A 291 32.38 -1.37 -16.02
C LYS A 291 31.65 -2.61 -16.54
N ASP A 292 32.34 -3.75 -16.57
CA ASP A 292 31.76 -5.01 -17.02
C ASP A 292 30.66 -5.49 -16.05
N MET A 293 30.87 -5.32 -14.74
CA MET A 293 29.87 -5.65 -13.72
C MET A 293 28.64 -4.74 -13.81
N ILE A 294 28.84 -3.42 -13.98
CA ILE A 294 27.74 -2.47 -14.20
C ILE A 294 26.95 -2.84 -15.46
N THR A 295 27.65 -3.19 -16.53
CA THR A 295 27.02 -3.60 -17.80
C THR A 295 26.20 -4.89 -17.62
N TRP A 296 26.71 -5.87 -16.88
CA TRP A 296 25.97 -7.09 -16.56
C TRP A 296 24.70 -6.79 -15.75
N ILE A 297 24.77 -5.92 -14.75
CA ILE A 297 23.61 -5.52 -13.94
C ILE A 297 22.54 -4.85 -14.82
N LEU A 298 22.95 -3.90 -15.67
CA LEU A 298 22.03 -3.23 -16.60
C LEU A 298 21.34 -4.22 -17.56
N GLN A 299 22.09 -5.19 -18.09
CA GLN A 299 21.51 -6.27 -18.90
C GLN A 299 20.53 -7.16 -18.11
N MET A 300 20.79 -7.37 -16.81
CA MET A 300 19.87 -8.09 -15.94
C MET A 300 18.58 -7.29 -15.68
N PHE A 301 18.67 -5.98 -15.47
CA PHE A 301 17.50 -5.08 -15.44
C PHE A 301 16.64 -5.25 -16.70
N ASP A 302 17.25 -5.22 -17.89
CA ASP A 302 16.53 -5.41 -19.15
C ASP A 302 15.92 -6.82 -19.30
N THR A 303 16.58 -7.82 -18.71
CA THR A 303 16.08 -9.20 -18.71
C THR A 303 14.84 -9.34 -17.83
N VAL A 304 14.88 -8.82 -16.60
CA VAL A 304 13.74 -8.85 -15.67
C VAL A 304 12.61 -7.98 -16.19
N LYS A 305 12.91 -6.80 -16.73
CA LYS A 305 11.95 -5.93 -17.43
C LYS A 305 11.16 -6.70 -18.49
N ARG A 306 11.85 -7.37 -19.41
CA ARG A 306 11.19 -8.17 -20.47
C ARG A 306 10.36 -9.34 -19.93
N LEU A 307 10.75 -9.92 -18.78
CA LEU A 307 9.97 -10.98 -18.14
C LEU A 307 8.68 -10.45 -17.53
N ARG A 308 8.69 -9.23 -16.98
CA ARG A 308 7.48 -8.54 -16.50
C ARG A 308 6.60 -7.98 -17.63
N GLU A 309 7.22 -7.47 -18.69
CA GLU A 309 6.49 -6.93 -19.84
C GLU A 309 5.85 -8.01 -20.73
N LYS A 310 6.30 -9.27 -20.64
CA LYS A 310 5.73 -10.40 -21.39
C LYS A 310 4.32 -10.80 -20.95
N SER A 311 3.84 -10.30 -19.80
CA SER A 311 2.59 -10.72 -19.17
C SER A 311 1.60 -9.59 -18.87
N SER A 312 1.89 -8.33 -19.22
CA SER A 312 0.96 -7.22 -18.95
C SER A 312 0.72 -6.29 -20.15
N VAL A 313 -0.52 -6.36 -20.64
CA VAL A 313 -1.21 -5.19 -21.20
C VAL A 313 -1.41 -4.20 -20.04
N SER A 314 -1.03 -2.94 -20.28
CA SER A 314 -1.28 -1.73 -19.49
C SER A 314 -0.50 -1.52 -18.18
N ASP A 315 0.55 -0.72 -18.30
CA ASP A 315 1.23 -0.04 -17.20
C ASP A 315 0.32 1.06 -16.63
N TYR A 316 -0.37 0.76 -15.52
CA TYR A 316 -1.11 1.76 -14.76
C TYR A 316 -0.36 2.07 -13.45
N SER A 317 0.09 3.32 -13.31
CA SER A 317 0.61 3.91 -12.07
C SER A 317 -0.24 3.49 -10.85
N ARG A 318 0.36 2.75 -9.91
CA ARG A 318 -0.27 2.20 -8.68
C ARG A 318 -0.44 3.25 -7.57
N ILE A 319 -0.86 4.47 -7.92
CA ILE A 319 -1.13 5.55 -6.97
C ILE A 319 -2.61 5.50 -6.60
N ALA A 320 -2.94 5.48 -5.30
CA ALA A 320 -4.31 5.33 -4.80
C ALA A 320 -5.04 6.67 -4.54
N LEU A 321 -4.29 7.73 -4.26
CA LEU A 321 -4.82 9.04 -3.83
C LEU A 321 -4.18 10.16 -4.63
N GLY A 322 -4.98 11.19 -4.91
CA GLY A 322 -4.52 12.43 -5.53
C GLY A 322 -4.53 12.38 -7.06
N PRO A 323 -4.10 13.46 -7.70
CA PRO A 323 -4.25 13.68 -9.14
C PRO A 323 -3.42 12.72 -10.02
N LYS A 324 -2.43 12.04 -9.43
CA LYS A 324 -1.61 11.04 -10.12
C LYS A 324 -2.13 9.61 -9.94
N ARG A 325 -3.31 9.44 -9.34
CA ARG A 325 -3.87 8.10 -9.07
C ARG A 325 -4.08 7.30 -10.36
N GLY A 326 -3.94 5.99 -10.25
CA GLY A 326 -4.21 5.05 -11.34
C GLY A 326 -5.67 5.16 -11.82
N PRO A 327 -5.96 4.78 -13.07
CA PRO A 327 -7.31 4.77 -13.57
C PRO A 327 -8.14 3.70 -12.85
N THR A 328 -9.41 4.02 -12.62
CA THR A 328 -10.38 3.02 -12.18
C THR A 328 -10.75 2.14 -13.36
N ILE A 329 -10.36 0.85 -13.30
CA ILE A 329 -10.81 -0.16 -14.27
C ILE A 329 -12.18 -0.63 -13.80
N THR A 330 -13.23 -0.26 -14.53
CA THR A 330 -14.57 -0.81 -14.33
C THR A 330 -14.74 -2.01 -15.26
N GLU A 331 -14.77 -3.21 -14.69
CA GLU A 331 -15.22 -4.38 -15.41
C GLU A 331 -16.75 -4.41 -15.49
N LYS A 332 -17.27 -5.07 -16.52
CA LYS A 332 -18.71 -5.29 -16.67
C LYS A 332 -19.19 -6.22 -15.54
N GLU A 333 -19.85 -5.66 -14.53
CA GLU A 333 -20.35 -6.41 -13.37
C GLU A 333 -21.73 -7.02 -13.69
N VAL A 334 -21.74 -8.32 -13.97
CA VAL A 334 -22.95 -9.13 -14.16
C VAL A 334 -23.11 -10.03 -12.95
N LEU A 335 -24.27 -9.99 -12.31
CA LEU A 335 -24.55 -10.75 -11.09
C LEU A 335 -25.79 -11.62 -11.28
N THR A 336 -25.77 -12.81 -10.70
CA THR A 336 -26.89 -13.76 -10.73
C THR A 336 -27.73 -13.63 -9.46
N CYS A 337 -29.04 -13.48 -9.62
CA CYS A 337 -29.95 -13.47 -8.48
C CYS A 337 -30.14 -14.88 -7.91
N ILE A 338 -29.89 -15.07 -6.61
CA ILE A 338 -30.04 -16.40 -5.97
C ILE A 338 -31.49 -16.92 -5.91
N LEU A 339 -32.49 -16.07 -6.14
CA LEU A 339 -33.91 -16.42 -6.04
C LEU A 339 -34.50 -16.82 -7.41
N CYS A 340 -34.31 -16.01 -8.45
CA CYS A 340 -34.83 -16.33 -9.80
C CYS A 340 -33.78 -16.95 -10.73
N GLN A 341 -32.50 -17.00 -10.34
CA GLN A 341 -31.38 -17.51 -11.14
C GLN A 341 -31.13 -16.76 -12.46
N GLU A 342 -31.74 -15.60 -12.64
CA GLU A 342 -31.49 -14.72 -13.78
C GLU A 342 -30.26 -13.84 -13.53
N GLU A 343 -29.50 -13.59 -14.58
CA GLU A 343 -28.36 -12.68 -14.58
C GLU A 343 -28.79 -11.26 -14.92
N GLN A 344 -28.26 -10.28 -14.19
CA GLN A 344 -28.47 -8.87 -14.45
C GLN A 344 -27.13 -8.13 -14.42
N GLU A 345 -26.92 -7.28 -15.43
CA GLU A 345 -25.83 -6.31 -15.42
C GLU A 345 -26.16 -5.15 -14.47
N VAL A 346 -25.22 -4.77 -13.61
CA VAL A 346 -25.40 -3.67 -12.66
C VAL A 346 -25.16 -2.34 -13.38
N LYS A 347 -26.22 -1.54 -13.56
CA LYS A 347 -26.19 -0.21 -14.20
C LYS A 347 -27.00 0.81 -13.42
N ILE A 348 -26.68 2.09 -13.60
CA ILE A 348 -27.35 3.22 -12.91
C ILE A 348 -28.84 3.33 -13.25
N GLU A 349 -29.25 2.85 -14.42
CA GLU A 349 -30.63 2.93 -14.92
C GLU A 349 -31.43 1.65 -14.68
N ASN A 350 -30.75 0.55 -14.36
CA ASN A 350 -31.40 -0.74 -14.13
C ASN A 350 -32.08 -0.77 -12.76
N ASN A 351 -32.93 -1.78 -12.58
CA ASN A 351 -33.48 -2.11 -11.26
C ASN A 351 -32.36 -2.48 -10.28
N ALA A 352 -32.54 -2.14 -9.01
CA ALA A 352 -31.53 -2.38 -7.99
C ALA A 352 -31.31 -3.88 -7.78
N MET A 353 -30.03 -4.26 -7.65
CA MET A 353 -29.63 -5.51 -7.03
C MET A 353 -29.15 -5.23 -5.62
N VAL A 354 -29.29 -6.20 -4.74
CA VAL A 354 -29.06 -6.04 -3.30
C VAL A 354 -28.32 -7.23 -2.71
N LEU A 355 -27.47 -6.98 -1.72
CA LEU A 355 -26.76 -7.99 -0.92
C LEU A 355 -27.46 -8.19 0.42
N SER A 356 -27.72 -9.43 0.82
CA SER A 356 -28.18 -9.73 2.18
C SER A 356 -27.19 -9.23 3.23
N ALA A 357 -27.68 -8.50 4.24
CA ALA A 357 -26.84 -7.88 5.25
C ALA A 357 -27.49 -7.87 6.64
N CYS A 358 -26.63 -7.72 7.65
CA CYS A 358 -27.00 -7.56 9.04
C CYS A 358 -26.32 -6.29 9.59
N VAL A 359 -27.13 -5.37 10.09
CA VAL A 359 -26.69 -4.16 10.79
C VAL A 359 -26.90 -4.38 12.28
N GLN A 360 -25.89 -4.10 13.09
CA GLN A 360 -25.98 -4.27 14.53
C GLN A 360 -25.14 -3.23 15.27
N LYS A 361 -25.48 -2.96 16.53
CA LYS A 361 -24.56 -2.27 17.43
C LYS A 361 -23.44 -3.21 17.82
N SER A 362 -22.22 -2.71 17.81
CA SER A 362 -21.03 -3.48 18.12
C SER A 362 -20.15 -2.71 19.08
N THR A 363 -19.56 -3.43 20.03
CA THR A 363 -18.52 -2.93 20.93
C THR A 363 -17.15 -3.51 20.55
N ALA A 364 -17.00 -4.06 19.34
CA ALA A 364 -15.78 -4.78 18.92
C ALA A 364 -14.51 -3.91 18.99
N LEU A 365 -14.65 -2.59 18.87
CA LEU A 365 -13.56 -1.62 18.93
C LEU A 365 -13.31 -1.04 20.32
N THR A 366 -14.10 -1.43 21.34
CA THR A 366 -14.01 -0.84 22.67
C THR A 366 -12.66 -1.12 23.33
N GLN A 367 -11.99 -0.07 23.76
CA GLN A 367 -10.75 -0.18 24.53
C GLN A 367 -11.01 -0.35 26.03
N ASN A 368 -12.19 0.09 26.51
CA ASN A 368 -12.55 0.14 27.93
C ASN A 368 -13.79 -0.71 28.22
N ARG A 369 -13.59 -2.00 28.51
CA ARG A 369 -14.68 -2.93 28.86
C ARG A 369 -15.22 -2.61 30.27
N GLY A 370 -16.45 -2.10 30.37
CA GLY A 370 -17.15 -1.90 31.66
C GLY A 370 -17.77 -0.53 31.91
N LYS A 371 -17.56 0.48 31.04
CA LYS A 371 -18.33 1.74 31.12
C LYS A 371 -19.81 1.48 30.76
N PRO A 372 -20.80 1.91 31.58
CA PRO A 372 -22.20 1.83 31.20
C PRO A 372 -22.43 2.71 29.97
N ILE A 373 -22.96 2.11 28.90
CA ILE A 373 -23.32 2.82 27.69
C ILE A 373 -24.72 3.38 27.90
N GLU A 374 -24.89 4.70 27.96
CA GLU A 374 -26.21 5.31 27.89
C GLU A 374 -26.76 5.10 26.47
N LEU A 375 -27.81 4.28 26.37
CA LEU A 375 -28.37 3.79 25.10
C LEU A 375 -29.51 4.66 24.56
N SER A 376 -29.75 5.83 25.16
CA SER A 376 -30.82 6.76 24.79
C SER A 376 -30.42 7.58 23.56
N GLY A 377 -31.01 7.27 22.40
CA GLY A 377 -30.66 7.86 21.10
C GLY A 377 -31.27 9.23 20.79
N GLU A 378 -32.02 9.84 21.72
CA GLU A 378 -32.74 11.09 21.46
C GLU A 378 -31.82 12.33 21.45
N THR A 379 -30.72 12.31 22.21
CA THR A 379 -29.81 13.46 22.39
C THR A 379 -28.40 13.24 21.83
N VAL A 380 -28.12 12.06 21.27
CA VAL A 380 -26.79 11.72 20.74
C VAL A 380 -26.55 12.42 19.40
N ASP A 381 -25.48 13.18 19.32
CA ASP A 381 -24.94 13.70 18.06
C ASP A 381 -23.92 12.72 17.47
N PRO A 382 -24.26 11.99 16.40
CA PRO A 382 -23.38 10.97 15.82
C PRO A 382 -22.27 11.55 14.94
N LEU A 383 -22.15 12.89 14.81
CA LEU A 383 -21.12 13.48 13.93
C LEU A 383 -19.71 13.18 14.40
N PHE A 384 -19.51 13.26 15.71
CA PHE A 384 -18.21 13.23 16.35
C PHE A 384 -18.13 11.99 17.23
N MET A 385 -17.50 10.95 16.68
CA MET A 385 -17.27 9.70 17.40
C MET A 385 -16.16 9.90 18.44
N ASP A 386 -16.33 9.35 19.64
CA ASP A 386 -15.31 9.40 20.69
C ASP A 386 -14.12 8.46 20.36
N PRO A 387 -12.86 8.84 20.65
CA PRO A 387 -11.67 8.02 20.40
C PRO A 387 -11.68 6.65 21.09
N ASP A 388 -12.38 6.49 22.21
CA ASP A 388 -12.50 5.21 22.94
C ASP A 388 -13.24 4.15 22.11
N LEU A 389 -14.01 4.56 21.08
CA LEU A 389 -14.81 3.70 20.20
C LEU A 389 -15.62 2.67 20.99
N ALA A 390 -16.19 3.11 22.12
CA ALA A 390 -16.85 2.24 23.09
C ALA A 390 -17.97 1.40 22.48
N TYR A 391 -18.66 1.96 21.48
CA TYR A 391 -19.63 1.29 20.64
C TYR A 391 -19.75 1.99 19.28
N GLY A 392 -20.32 1.29 18.30
CA GLY A 392 -20.70 1.87 17.03
C GLY A 392 -21.59 0.92 16.22
N THR A 393 -21.99 1.35 15.04
CA THR A 393 -22.83 0.55 14.15
C THR A 393 -21.95 -0.24 13.19
N TYR A 394 -22.12 -1.56 13.17
CA TYR A 394 -21.39 -2.47 12.29
C TYR A 394 -22.34 -3.08 11.27
N THR A 395 -21.89 -3.15 10.01
CA THR A 395 -22.61 -3.84 8.93
C THR A 395 -21.81 -5.04 8.45
N GLY A 396 -22.40 -6.23 8.53
CA GLY A 396 -21.89 -7.46 7.92
C GLY A 396 -22.76 -7.92 6.74
N SER A 397 -22.20 -8.69 5.81
CA SER A 397 -22.94 -9.32 4.72
C SER A 397 -22.51 -10.77 4.52
N CYS A 398 -23.46 -11.62 4.13
CA CYS A 398 -23.17 -13.00 3.71
C CYS A 398 -22.72 -13.10 2.25
N GLY A 399 -22.74 -11.99 1.49
CA GLY A 399 -22.26 -11.92 0.10
C GLY A 399 -23.24 -12.45 -0.97
N HIS A 400 -24.46 -12.85 -0.61
CA HIS A 400 -25.45 -13.36 -1.57
C HIS A 400 -26.32 -12.24 -2.15
N VAL A 401 -26.46 -12.25 -3.48
CA VAL A 401 -27.07 -11.19 -4.29
C VAL A 401 -28.48 -11.56 -4.73
N MET A 402 -29.41 -10.61 -4.69
CA MET A 402 -30.79 -10.75 -5.17
C MET A 402 -31.20 -9.51 -5.96
N HIS A 403 -32.19 -9.63 -6.85
CA HIS A 403 -32.94 -8.45 -7.29
C HIS A 403 -33.69 -7.85 -6.10
N ALA A 404 -33.78 -6.52 -6.03
CA ALA A 404 -34.54 -5.84 -4.98
C ALA A 404 -35.99 -6.35 -4.90
N VAL A 405 -36.65 -6.53 -6.06
CA VAL A 405 -38.02 -7.04 -6.16
C VAL A 405 -38.14 -8.49 -5.69
N CYS A 406 -37.17 -9.34 -6.02
CA CYS A 406 -37.17 -10.74 -5.57
C CYS A 406 -36.99 -10.82 -4.05
N TRP A 407 -36.09 -10.02 -3.50
CA TRP A 407 -35.91 -9.92 -2.06
C TRP A 407 -37.17 -9.44 -1.36
N GLN A 408 -37.82 -8.39 -1.87
CA GLN A 408 -39.04 -7.84 -1.28
C GLN A 408 -40.16 -8.88 -1.20
N LYS A 409 -40.43 -9.58 -2.32
CA LYS A 409 -41.42 -10.69 -2.34
C LYS A 409 -41.07 -11.80 -1.35
N TYR A 410 -39.78 -12.15 -1.25
CA TYR A 410 -39.32 -13.16 -0.29
C TYR A 410 -39.53 -12.69 1.15
N PHE A 411 -39.15 -11.45 1.47
CA PHE A 411 -39.28 -10.88 2.81
C PHE A 411 -40.75 -10.78 3.26
N GLU A 412 -41.64 -10.30 2.38
CA GLU A 412 -43.09 -10.26 2.62
C GLU A 412 -43.66 -11.66 2.88
N ALA A 413 -43.23 -12.67 2.10
CA ALA A 413 -43.65 -14.05 2.31
C ALA A 413 -43.17 -14.62 3.66
N VAL A 414 -41.94 -14.29 4.08
CA VAL A 414 -41.40 -14.67 5.39
C VAL A 414 -42.23 -14.04 6.52
N GLN A 415 -42.52 -12.74 6.43
CA GLN A 415 -43.34 -12.03 7.41
C GLN A 415 -44.74 -12.64 7.56
N LEU A 416 -45.43 -12.91 6.43
CA LEU A 416 -46.75 -13.55 6.43
C LEU A 416 -46.71 -14.97 7.03
N SER A 417 -45.67 -15.75 6.73
CA SER A 417 -45.55 -17.14 7.19
C SER A 417 -45.32 -17.26 8.69
N SER A 418 -44.68 -16.27 9.31
CA SER A 418 -44.45 -16.24 10.77
C SER A 418 -45.69 -15.78 11.53
N GLN A 419 -46.43 -14.78 11.03
CA GLN A 419 -47.70 -14.34 11.65
C GLN A 419 -48.73 -15.47 11.79
N GLN A 420 -48.61 -16.53 10.99
CA GLN A 420 -49.48 -17.72 11.01
C GLN A 420 -48.98 -18.85 11.94
N ARG A 421 -47.76 -18.76 12.50
CA ARG A 421 -47.20 -19.79 13.39
C ARG A 421 -47.28 -19.35 14.85
N ILE A 422 -47.91 -20.17 15.69
CA ILE A 422 -48.11 -19.92 17.14
C ILE A 422 -46.84 -20.26 17.97
N HIS A 423 -45.73 -20.65 17.32
CA HIS A 423 -44.52 -21.13 17.99
C HIS A 423 -43.41 -20.08 17.97
N VAL A 424 -42.72 -19.91 19.10
CA VAL A 424 -41.61 -18.96 19.33
C VAL A 424 -40.59 -19.03 18.19
N ASP A 425 -40.59 -18.02 17.31
CA ASP A 425 -39.56 -17.87 16.29
C ASP A 425 -38.23 -17.44 16.96
N LEU A 426 -37.11 -17.97 16.48
CA LEU A 426 -35.76 -17.71 17.00
C LEU A 426 -35.20 -16.32 16.62
N PHE A 427 -35.97 -15.48 15.94
CA PHE A 427 -35.56 -14.18 15.40
C PHE A 427 -36.73 -13.19 15.43
N ASP A 428 -36.44 -11.90 15.65
CA ASP A 428 -37.42 -10.85 15.91
C ASP A 428 -37.87 -10.17 14.60
N LEU A 429 -39.04 -10.53 14.11
CA LEU A 429 -39.60 -9.95 12.88
C LEU A 429 -40.09 -8.51 13.05
N GLU A 430 -40.41 -8.06 14.27
CA GLU A 430 -40.69 -6.64 14.54
C GLU A 430 -39.41 -5.81 14.35
N SER A 431 -38.24 -6.43 14.53
CA SER A 431 -36.94 -5.82 14.26
C SER A 431 -36.49 -5.91 12.80
N GLY A 432 -37.25 -6.57 11.91
CA GLY A 432 -36.93 -6.73 10.49
C GLY A 432 -35.97 -7.88 10.17
N GLU A 433 -35.74 -8.80 11.11
CA GLU A 433 -34.85 -9.94 10.94
C GLU A 433 -35.42 -11.02 9.99
N TYR A 434 -34.56 -11.60 9.17
CA TYR A 434 -34.87 -12.70 8.27
C TYR A 434 -33.64 -13.57 8.02
N LEU A 435 -33.83 -14.81 7.61
CA LEU A 435 -32.73 -15.68 7.19
C LEU A 435 -32.48 -15.56 5.69
N CYS A 436 -31.21 -15.43 5.29
CA CYS A 436 -30.83 -15.46 3.87
C CYS A 436 -31.36 -16.75 3.21
N PRO A 437 -32.04 -16.66 2.04
CA PRO A 437 -32.66 -17.83 1.39
C PRO A 437 -31.69 -18.99 1.15
N LEU A 438 -30.43 -18.67 0.80
CA LEU A 438 -29.42 -19.63 0.40
C LEU A 438 -28.59 -20.17 1.59
N CYS A 439 -27.94 -19.29 2.35
CA CYS A 439 -27.00 -19.70 3.41
C CYS A 439 -27.58 -19.72 4.82
N LYS A 440 -28.84 -19.29 4.99
CA LYS A 440 -29.53 -19.22 6.29
C LYS A 440 -28.85 -18.34 7.35
N SER A 441 -27.93 -17.46 6.97
CA SER A 441 -27.39 -16.44 7.89
C SER A 441 -28.47 -15.45 8.30
N LEU A 442 -28.47 -15.03 9.57
CA LEU A 442 -29.34 -13.97 10.08
C LEU A 442 -29.00 -12.63 9.41
N CYS A 443 -30.01 -11.99 8.87
CA CYS A 443 -29.96 -10.70 8.20
C CYS A 443 -31.10 -9.83 8.73
N ASN A 444 -30.97 -8.52 8.62
CA ASN A 444 -32.07 -7.60 9.00
C ASN A 444 -32.25 -6.46 8.00
N THR A 445 -31.50 -6.50 6.90
CA THR A 445 -31.61 -5.55 5.80
C THR A 445 -30.91 -6.10 4.55
N VAL A 446 -30.85 -5.28 3.51
CA VAL A 446 -30.04 -5.50 2.32
C VAL A 446 -29.22 -4.26 1.98
N ILE A 447 -28.01 -4.43 1.45
CA ILE A 447 -27.15 -3.34 0.95
C ILE A 447 -27.38 -3.19 -0.56
N PRO A 448 -27.77 -2.02 -1.08
CA PRO A 448 -27.88 -1.82 -2.52
C PRO A 448 -26.51 -1.93 -3.20
N ILE A 449 -26.45 -2.66 -4.32
CA ILE A 449 -25.25 -2.74 -5.15
C ILE A 449 -25.26 -1.57 -6.12
N ILE A 450 -24.43 -0.57 -5.82
CA ILE A 450 -24.32 0.65 -6.62
C ILE A 450 -23.19 0.47 -7.65
N PRO A 451 -23.44 0.71 -8.95
CA PRO A 451 -22.44 0.56 -10.00
C PRO A 451 -21.33 1.62 -9.88
N LEU A 452 -20.10 1.17 -10.07
CA LEU A 452 -18.94 2.05 -10.13
C LEU A 452 -18.93 2.90 -11.39
N GLN A 453 -18.62 4.18 -11.23
CA GLN A 453 -18.38 5.06 -12.36
C GLN A 453 -16.90 5.03 -12.75
N PRO A 454 -16.56 4.81 -14.03
CA PRO A 454 -15.19 4.89 -14.48
C PRO A 454 -14.66 6.31 -14.29
N GLN A 455 -13.60 6.47 -13.50
CA GLN A 455 -12.94 7.75 -13.32
C GLN A 455 -11.58 7.71 -14.02
N ARG A 456 -11.48 8.40 -15.17
CA ARG A 456 -10.19 8.70 -15.80
C ARG A 456 -9.71 10.07 -15.37
N ILE A 457 -8.44 10.15 -15.01
CA ILE A 457 -7.76 11.44 -14.78
C ILE A 457 -6.79 11.62 -15.93
N ASN A 458 -6.99 12.69 -16.70
CA ASN A 458 -6.00 13.12 -17.68
C ASN A 458 -4.84 13.81 -16.95
N SER A 459 -3.61 13.33 -17.15
CA SER A 459 -2.39 13.84 -16.51
C SER A 459 -2.13 15.33 -16.83
N GLU A 460 -2.45 15.78 -18.04
CA GLU A 460 -2.25 17.17 -18.46
C GLU A 460 -3.16 18.15 -17.69
N ASN A 461 -4.45 17.79 -17.56
CA ASN A 461 -5.42 18.58 -16.79
C ASN A 461 -5.09 18.59 -15.30
N ALA A 462 -4.56 17.47 -14.79
CA ALA A 462 -4.12 17.35 -13.41
C ALA A 462 -2.93 18.27 -13.09
N GLU A 463 -1.95 18.37 -13.99
CA GLU A 463 -0.76 19.23 -13.79
C GLU A 463 -1.09 20.72 -13.91
N ALA A 464 -1.94 21.11 -14.85
CA ALA A 464 -2.41 22.49 -14.97
C ALA A 464 -3.16 22.96 -13.70
N LEU A 465 -4.04 22.10 -13.17
CA LEU A 465 -4.73 22.38 -11.89
C LEU A 465 -3.77 22.37 -10.70
N ALA A 466 -2.69 21.59 -10.73
CA ALA A 466 -1.70 21.54 -9.64
C ALA A 466 -1.03 22.91 -9.39
N GLN A 467 -0.79 23.66 -10.47
CA GLN A 467 -0.16 24.98 -10.41
C GLN A 467 -1.11 26.05 -9.85
N LEU A 468 -2.42 25.88 -10.05
CA LEU A 468 -3.44 26.85 -9.65
C LEU A 468 -4.03 26.55 -8.26
N LEU A 469 -4.20 25.28 -7.90
CA LEU A 469 -4.91 24.84 -6.71
C LEU A 469 -3.96 24.26 -5.67
N THR A 470 -3.00 25.06 -5.19
CA THR A 470 -2.15 24.66 -4.07
C THR A 470 -2.98 24.41 -2.81
N LEU A 471 -2.45 23.68 -1.80
CA LEU A 471 -3.19 23.44 -0.54
C LEU A 471 -3.64 24.77 0.11
N ALA A 472 -2.79 25.79 0.12
CA ALA A 472 -3.15 27.10 0.66
C ALA A 472 -4.30 27.74 -0.12
N GLN A 473 -4.20 27.76 -1.46
CA GLN A 473 -5.25 28.31 -2.32
C GLN A 473 -6.56 27.53 -2.18
N TRP A 474 -6.48 26.20 -2.08
CA TRP A 474 -7.63 25.33 -1.87
C TRP A 474 -8.34 25.64 -0.55
N ILE A 475 -7.60 25.83 0.55
CA ILE A 475 -8.19 26.24 1.84
C ILE A 475 -8.92 27.57 1.70
N GLN A 476 -8.30 28.56 1.03
CA GLN A 476 -8.93 29.87 0.81
C GLN A 476 -10.22 29.75 0.00
N THR A 477 -10.20 28.98 -1.10
CA THR A 477 -11.39 28.71 -1.94
C THR A 477 -12.50 28.02 -1.14
N VAL A 478 -12.16 27.05 -0.30
CA VAL A 478 -13.15 26.36 0.55
C VAL A 478 -13.74 27.32 1.58
N LEU A 479 -12.93 28.12 2.25
CA LEU A 479 -13.40 29.11 3.22
C LEU A 479 -14.28 30.18 2.57
N ALA A 480 -13.91 30.69 1.39
CA ALA A 480 -14.70 31.64 0.62
C ALA A 480 -16.05 31.06 0.16
N ARG A 481 -16.07 29.76 -0.22
CA ARG A 481 -17.32 29.07 -0.54
C ARG A 481 -18.24 28.96 0.68
N ILE A 482 -17.69 28.56 1.83
CA ILE A 482 -18.45 28.40 3.07
C ILE A 482 -18.99 29.76 3.56
N SER A 483 -18.16 30.82 3.54
CA SER A 483 -18.57 32.15 3.99
C SER A 483 -19.69 32.74 3.12
N GLY A 484 -19.56 32.66 1.79
CA GLY A 484 -20.62 33.16 0.89
C GLY A 484 -21.92 32.35 0.99
N TYR A 485 -21.85 31.07 1.33
CA TYR A 485 -23.04 30.25 1.59
C TYR A 485 -23.76 30.70 2.86
N ASN A 486 -23.03 30.91 3.95
CA ASN A 486 -23.59 31.45 5.18
C ASN A 486 -24.26 32.81 4.96
N MET A 487 -23.68 33.69 4.12
CA MET A 487 -24.28 34.99 3.79
C MET A 487 -25.60 34.87 3.00
N LYS A 488 -25.71 33.91 2.07
CA LYS A 488 -26.95 33.68 1.30
C LYS A 488 -28.09 33.14 2.16
N HIS A 489 -27.79 32.36 3.20
CA HIS A 489 -28.79 31.67 4.02
C HIS A 489 -29.00 32.28 5.41
N ALA A 490 -28.16 33.22 5.86
CA ALA A 490 -28.38 34.00 7.07
C ALA A 490 -29.46 35.07 6.85
N LYS A 491 -30.70 34.77 7.25
CA LYS A 491 -31.68 35.81 7.55
C LYS A 491 -31.35 36.40 8.93
N GLY A 492 -30.43 37.36 8.99
CA GLY A 492 -30.45 38.38 10.06
C GLY A 492 -29.38 38.38 11.16
N GLU A 493 -28.28 37.61 11.08
CA GLU A 493 -27.16 37.77 12.01
C GLU A 493 -25.83 37.88 11.25
N ASN A 494 -25.10 38.97 11.50
CA ASN A 494 -23.81 39.26 10.88
C ASN A 494 -22.75 38.29 11.41
N PRO A 495 -22.15 37.41 10.58
CA PRO A 495 -21.02 36.62 11.00
C PRO A 495 -19.78 37.52 11.14
N THR A 496 -19.03 37.34 12.23
CA THR A 496 -17.79 38.07 12.49
C THR A 496 -16.73 37.67 11.45
N ILE A 497 -16.30 38.62 10.62
CA ILE A 497 -15.24 38.42 9.62
C ILE A 497 -13.89 38.33 10.35
N PRO A 498 -13.10 37.25 10.23
CA PRO A 498 -11.78 37.18 10.82
C PRO A 498 -10.78 38.09 10.12
N VAL A 499 -10.02 38.84 10.91
CA VAL A 499 -8.98 39.81 10.52
C VAL A 499 -7.78 39.08 9.88
N LEU A 500 -7.86 38.86 8.57
CA LEU A 500 -6.69 38.68 7.70
C LEU A 500 -6.91 39.27 6.28
N PHE A 501 -8.09 39.85 6.05
CA PHE A 501 -8.40 40.61 4.84
C PHE A 501 -7.91 42.04 4.99
N ASP A 502 -6.64 42.27 4.70
CA ASP A 502 -6.21 43.59 4.26
C ASP A 502 -5.37 43.47 3.00
N GLN A 503 -6.06 43.18 1.89
CA GLN A 503 -5.62 43.52 0.55
C GLN A 503 -6.82 43.53 -0.39
N GLY A 504 -7.37 44.73 -0.60
CA GLY A 504 -8.16 45.09 -1.77
C GLY A 504 -9.57 44.51 -1.81
N MET A 505 -10.56 45.40 -1.70
CA MET A 505 -11.96 45.15 -2.02
C MET A 505 -12.11 44.75 -3.50
N GLY A 506 -11.97 43.45 -3.77
CA GLY A 506 -12.38 42.77 -4.99
C GLY A 506 -13.74 42.11 -4.82
N ASP A 507 -14.49 41.99 -5.90
CA ASP A 507 -15.91 41.61 -5.94
C ASP A 507 -16.18 40.24 -5.26
N SER A 508 -16.71 40.26 -4.02
CA SER A 508 -16.97 39.08 -3.16
C SER A 508 -17.79 37.95 -3.81
N THR A 509 -18.50 38.25 -4.90
CA THR A 509 -19.26 37.28 -5.70
C THR A 509 -18.37 36.35 -6.52
N PHE A 510 -17.21 36.82 -6.98
CA PHE A 510 -16.23 36.03 -7.75
C PHE A 510 -15.48 35.02 -6.88
N GLU A 511 -15.20 35.34 -5.61
CA GLU A 511 -14.52 34.43 -4.68
C GLU A 511 -15.42 33.27 -4.23
N PHE A 512 -16.74 33.50 -4.09
CA PHE A 512 -17.70 32.48 -3.66
C PHE A 512 -17.92 31.36 -4.69
N HIS A 513 -17.92 31.67 -5.99
CA HIS A 513 -18.08 30.66 -7.06
C HIS A 513 -16.74 30.07 -7.52
N SER A 514 -15.61 30.53 -6.98
CA SER A 514 -14.26 30.10 -7.40
C SER A 514 -14.06 28.58 -7.35
N ILE A 515 -14.69 27.89 -6.41
CA ILE A 515 -14.62 26.41 -6.30
C ILE A 515 -15.13 25.69 -7.56
N LEU A 516 -16.11 26.28 -8.26
CA LEU A 516 -16.74 25.72 -9.45
C LEU A 516 -15.83 25.82 -10.69
N SER A 517 -14.85 26.74 -10.67
CA SER A 517 -13.90 26.95 -11.77
C SER A 517 -12.85 25.85 -11.87
N PHE A 518 -12.68 25.01 -10.83
CA PHE A 518 -11.64 23.98 -10.77
C PHE A 518 -12.11 22.60 -11.28
N GLY A 519 -13.23 22.55 -12.02
CA GLY A 519 -13.73 21.35 -12.70
C GLY A 519 -15.02 20.79 -12.10
N ILE A 520 -16.10 20.85 -12.87
CA ILE A 520 -17.45 20.37 -12.50
C ILE A 520 -17.94 19.34 -13.50
N GLN A 521 -18.87 18.50 -13.06
CA GLN A 521 -19.61 17.57 -13.90
C GLN A 521 -21.07 17.45 -13.40
N PRO A 522 -22.01 17.00 -14.24
CA PRO A 522 -23.39 16.78 -13.80
C PRO A 522 -23.49 15.72 -12.69
N SER A 523 -24.41 15.90 -11.75
CA SER A 523 -24.71 14.90 -10.72
C SER A 523 -25.25 13.58 -11.30
N ILE A 524 -24.90 12.46 -10.66
CA ILE A 524 -25.35 11.12 -11.09
C ILE A 524 -26.83 10.94 -10.75
N LYS A 525 -27.62 10.51 -11.73
CA LYS A 525 -29.04 10.18 -11.56
C LYS A 525 -29.22 8.67 -11.58
N TYR A 526 -29.52 8.12 -10.40
CA TYR A 526 -29.85 6.70 -10.24
C TYR A 526 -31.34 6.44 -10.49
N SER A 527 -31.68 5.21 -10.90
CA SER A 527 -33.06 4.74 -10.99
C SER A 527 -33.79 4.85 -9.66
N ASN A 528 -35.13 4.97 -9.70
CA ASN A 528 -35.94 5.06 -8.48
C ASN A 528 -35.77 3.82 -7.60
N SER A 529 -35.67 2.63 -8.19
CA SER A 529 -35.41 1.38 -7.48
C SER A 529 -34.10 1.42 -6.67
N ILE A 530 -33.03 2.01 -7.21
CA ILE A 530 -31.77 2.19 -6.48
C ILE A 530 -31.96 3.18 -5.33
N LYS A 531 -32.62 4.32 -5.57
CA LYS A 531 -32.86 5.33 -4.53
C LYS A 531 -33.67 4.77 -3.37
N GLU A 532 -34.72 4.01 -3.64
CA GLU A 532 -35.55 3.36 -2.64
C GLU A 532 -34.74 2.40 -1.76
N MET A 533 -33.85 1.59 -2.36
CA MET A 533 -32.98 0.68 -1.59
C MET A 533 -31.89 1.42 -0.80
N VAL A 534 -31.42 2.58 -1.28
CA VAL A 534 -30.53 3.46 -0.52
C VAL A 534 -31.25 4.03 0.70
N ILE A 535 -32.48 4.53 0.54
CA ILE A 535 -33.30 5.05 1.66
C ILE A 535 -33.54 3.93 2.68
N LEU A 536 -34.01 2.76 2.23
CA LEU A 536 -34.27 1.60 3.09
C LEU A 536 -33.06 1.24 3.97
N PHE A 537 -31.88 1.11 3.35
CA PHE A 537 -30.68 0.72 4.07
C PHE A 537 -30.19 1.81 5.04
N ALA A 538 -30.26 3.09 4.62
CA ALA A 538 -29.90 4.23 5.46
C ALA A 538 -30.82 4.36 6.69
N THR A 539 -32.13 4.21 6.50
CA THR A 539 -33.13 4.23 7.58
C THR A 539 -32.92 3.05 8.54
N THR A 540 -32.52 1.89 8.03
CA THR A 540 -32.19 0.74 8.88
C THR A 540 -30.95 0.99 9.73
N ILE A 541 -29.89 1.56 9.15
CA ILE A 541 -28.69 2.00 9.88
C ILE A 541 -29.03 3.01 10.97
N TYR A 542 -29.86 4.00 10.66
CA TYR A 542 -30.31 5.01 11.61
C TYR A 542 -31.10 4.39 12.78
N ARG A 543 -32.14 3.61 12.46
CA ARG A 543 -33.02 2.93 13.43
C ARG A 543 -32.23 2.07 14.40
N ILE A 544 -31.38 1.17 13.88
CA ILE A 544 -30.60 0.23 14.69
C ILE A 544 -29.47 0.95 15.43
N GLY A 545 -28.78 1.86 14.76
CA GLY A 545 -27.63 2.57 15.30
C GLY A 545 -27.98 3.57 16.40
N LEU A 546 -29.17 4.17 16.37
CA LEU A 546 -29.63 5.07 17.44
C LEU A 546 -30.65 4.43 18.39
N LYS A 547 -31.18 3.24 18.08
CA LYS A 547 -32.30 2.62 18.83
C LYS A 547 -33.53 3.54 18.90
N VAL A 548 -33.88 4.12 17.76
CA VAL A 548 -35.02 5.03 17.60
C VAL A 548 -35.95 4.46 16.52
N PRO A 549 -37.23 4.89 16.47
CA PRO A 549 -38.13 4.51 15.38
C PRO A 549 -37.57 4.91 14.00
N PRO A 550 -37.93 4.21 12.91
CA PRO A 550 -37.51 4.58 11.57
C PRO A 550 -38.07 5.96 11.19
N ASP A 551 -37.20 6.84 10.71
CA ASP A 551 -37.55 8.14 10.13
C ASP A 551 -36.59 8.38 8.96
N GLU A 552 -37.14 8.54 7.76
CA GLU A 552 -36.38 8.74 6.52
C GLU A 552 -35.93 10.20 6.32
N THR A 553 -36.48 11.11 7.13
CA THR A 553 -36.25 12.56 7.04
C THR A 553 -35.34 13.10 8.15
N ASP A 554 -34.95 12.25 9.10
CA ASP A 554 -34.14 12.66 10.24
C ASP A 554 -32.76 13.21 9.78
N PRO A 555 -32.32 14.36 10.31
CA PRO A 555 -31.08 15.00 9.88
C PRO A 555 -29.81 14.19 10.18
N ARG A 556 -29.88 13.13 11.01
CA ARG A 556 -28.75 12.30 11.44
C ARG A 556 -28.46 11.13 10.52
N ILE A 557 -29.33 10.82 9.55
CA ILE A 557 -29.15 9.68 8.63
C ILE A 557 -27.79 9.70 7.90
N PRO A 558 -27.32 10.84 7.31
CA PRO A 558 -26.02 10.87 6.65
C PRO A 558 -24.87 10.56 7.61
N MET A 559 -24.94 11.10 8.82
CA MET A 559 -23.92 10.98 9.85
C MET A 559 -23.82 9.52 10.32
N MET A 560 -24.98 8.87 10.53
CA MET A 560 -25.05 7.45 10.86
C MET A 560 -24.50 6.57 9.74
N THR A 561 -24.74 6.94 8.47
CA THR A 561 -24.19 6.25 7.32
C THR A 561 -22.66 6.33 7.28
N TRP A 562 -22.10 7.53 7.42
CA TRP A 562 -20.65 7.75 7.43
C TRP A 562 -19.99 7.05 8.62
N SER A 563 -20.60 7.16 9.79
CA SER A 563 -20.14 6.52 11.03
C SER A 563 -20.15 4.99 10.92
N THR A 564 -21.20 4.40 10.36
CA THR A 564 -21.28 2.95 10.12
C THR A 564 -20.20 2.47 9.16
N CYS A 565 -19.94 3.24 8.10
CA CYS A 565 -18.87 2.92 7.14
C CYS A 565 -17.49 2.97 7.82
N ALA A 566 -17.21 4.04 8.57
CA ALA A 566 -15.95 4.20 9.31
C ALA A 566 -15.75 3.09 10.36
N PHE A 567 -16.76 2.82 11.18
CA PHE A 567 -16.69 1.80 12.22
C PHE A 567 -16.51 0.40 11.64
N THR A 568 -17.25 0.06 10.57
CA THR A 568 -17.12 -1.25 9.89
C THR A 568 -15.73 -1.45 9.31
N LEU A 569 -15.15 -0.41 8.68
CA LEU A 569 -13.77 -0.44 8.17
C LEU A 569 -12.76 -0.68 9.28
N GLN A 570 -12.87 0.05 10.39
CA GLN A 570 -11.97 -0.11 11.54
C GLN A 570 -12.12 -1.49 12.21
N ALA A 571 -13.34 -2.01 12.31
CA ALA A 571 -13.59 -3.34 12.88
C ALA A 571 -12.96 -4.45 12.04
N ILE A 572 -13.07 -4.36 10.71
CA ILE A 572 -12.44 -5.30 9.79
C ILE A 572 -10.91 -5.20 9.84
N GLU A 573 -10.36 -3.98 9.88
CA GLU A 573 -8.91 -3.79 10.02
C GLU A 573 -8.38 -4.42 11.30
N ASN A 574 -9.03 -4.16 12.44
CA ASN A 574 -8.63 -4.71 13.73
C ASN A 574 -8.74 -6.24 13.74
N LEU A 575 -9.83 -6.80 13.20
CA LEU A 575 -9.99 -8.25 13.08
C LEU A 575 -8.85 -8.88 12.26
N LEU A 576 -8.48 -8.30 11.12
CA LEU A 576 -7.36 -8.78 10.31
C LEU A 576 -6.02 -8.61 11.05
N GLY A 577 -5.86 -7.52 11.79
CA GLY A 577 -4.70 -7.28 12.65
C GLY A 577 -4.54 -8.36 13.72
N ASP A 578 -5.62 -8.69 14.43
CA ASP A 578 -5.66 -9.73 15.46
C ASP A 578 -5.39 -11.13 14.88
N GLU A 579 -5.87 -11.40 13.67
CA GLU A 579 -5.59 -12.65 12.93
C GLU A 579 -4.19 -12.69 12.29
N GLY A 580 -3.39 -11.62 12.42
CA GLY A 580 -2.07 -11.50 11.79
C GLY A 580 -2.12 -11.48 10.25
N LYS A 581 -3.30 -11.20 9.68
CA LYS A 581 -3.55 -11.19 8.24
C LYS A 581 -3.28 -9.81 7.64
N PRO A 582 -2.76 -9.75 6.41
CA PRO A 582 -2.64 -8.47 5.72
C PRO A 582 -4.05 -7.91 5.47
N LEU A 583 -4.14 -6.59 5.60
CA LEU A 583 -5.38 -5.84 5.39
C LEU A 583 -5.94 -5.98 3.97
N PHE A 584 -5.05 -6.25 3.03
CA PHE A 584 -5.26 -6.34 1.60
C PHE A 584 -4.97 -7.78 1.17
N GLY A 585 -5.91 -8.42 0.47
CA GLY A 585 -5.78 -9.77 -0.08
C GLY A 585 -6.22 -10.91 0.86
N ALA A 586 -6.42 -10.63 2.16
CA ALA A 586 -6.85 -11.65 3.12
C ALA A 586 -8.37 -11.70 3.37
N LEU A 587 -9.12 -10.73 2.84
CA LEU A 587 -10.58 -10.72 2.93
C LEU A 587 -11.17 -11.82 2.03
N GLN A 588 -12.14 -12.57 2.57
CA GLN A 588 -12.92 -13.49 1.75
C GLN A 588 -13.73 -12.69 0.71
N ASN A 589 -13.95 -13.25 -0.48
CA ASN A 589 -14.72 -12.59 -1.56
C ASN A 589 -16.08 -12.04 -1.08
N ARG A 590 -16.75 -12.76 -0.17
CA ARG A 590 -18.04 -12.32 0.41
C ARG A 590 -17.89 -11.06 1.28
N GLN A 591 -16.85 -10.99 2.11
CA GLN A 591 -16.56 -9.81 2.93
C GLN A 591 -16.11 -8.63 2.06
N HIS A 592 -15.31 -8.90 1.02
CA HIS A 592 -14.89 -7.90 0.05
C HIS A 592 -16.09 -7.28 -0.68
N ASN A 593 -17.00 -8.10 -1.20
CA ASN A 593 -18.21 -7.64 -1.89
C ASN A 593 -19.13 -6.84 -0.96
N GLY A 594 -19.30 -7.29 0.28
CA GLY A 594 -20.06 -6.57 1.30
C GLY A 594 -19.47 -5.18 1.60
N LEU A 595 -18.14 -5.11 1.76
CA LEU A 595 -17.45 -3.84 2.01
C LEU A 595 -17.51 -2.89 0.80
N LYS A 596 -17.31 -3.42 -0.41
CA LYS A 596 -17.47 -2.69 -1.67
C LYS A 596 -18.87 -2.07 -1.75
N ALA A 597 -19.91 -2.87 -1.53
CA ALA A 597 -21.29 -2.39 -1.58
C ALA A 597 -21.58 -1.35 -0.50
N LEU A 598 -21.10 -1.54 0.74
CA LEU A 598 -21.26 -0.57 1.83
C LEU A 598 -20.62 0.78 1.49
N MET A 599 -19.42 0.76 0.91
CA MET A 599 -18.72 1.99 0.50
C MET A 599 -19.49 2.72 -0.60
N GLN A 600 -19.89 2.01 -1.65
CA GLN A 600 -20.62 2.62 -2.76
C GLN A 600 -21.99 3.14 -2.33
N PHE A 601 -22.66 2.43 -1.42
CA PHE A 601 -23.85 2.94 -0.74
C PHE A 601 -23.57 4.25 0.02
N ALA A 602 -22.51 4.32 0.82
CA ALA A 602 -22.19 5.52 1.60
C ALA A 602 -21.91 6.73 0.71
N ILE A 603 -21.32 6.51 -0.48
CA ILE A 603 -21.12 7.55 -1.51
C ILE A 603 -22.46 7.99 -2.12
N ALA A 604 -23.33 7.03 -2.43
CA ALA A 604 -24.63 7.28 -3.04
C ALA A 604 -25.61 7.94 -2.06
N GLN A 605 -25.51 7.68 -0.75
CA GLN A 605 -26.49 8.10 0.25
C GLN A 605 -26.78 9.61 0.24
N LYS A 606 -25.80 10.46 -0.08
CA LYS A 606 -26.00 11.91 -0.16
C LYS A 606 -27.10 12.34 -1.15
N ILE A 607 -27.44 11.51 -2.16
CA ILE A 607 -28.47 11.83 -3.16
C ILE A 607 -29.88 11.80 -2.57
N THR A 608 -30.07 11.12 -1.44
CA THR A 608 -31.37 10.97 -0.78
C THR A 608 -31.57 11.99 0.35
N CYS A 609 -30.66 12.96 0.49
CA CYS A 609 -30.71 13.99 1.52
C CYS A 609 -30.62 15.40 0.92
N PRO A 610 -31.18 16.42 1.59
CA PRO A 610 -31.00 17.81 1.21
C PRO A 610 -29.52 18.19 1.19
N GLN A 611 -29.01 18.78 0.09
CA GLN A 611 -27.60 19.15 -0.01
C GLN A 611 -27.20 20.19 1.04
N VAL A 612 -28.11 21.11 1.38
CA VAL A 612 -27.96 22.08 2.48
C VAL A 612 -27.63 21.40 3.82
N LEU A 613 -28.27 20.27 4.09
CA LEU A 613 -28.03 19.49 5.31
C LEU A 613 -26.63 18.85 5.28
N ILE A 614 -26.24 18.26 4.15
CA ILE A 614 -24.90 17.67 3.97
C ILE A 614 -23.81 18.73 4.12
N GLN A 615 -24.02 19.93 3.56
CA GLN A 615 -23.11 21.06 3.70
C GLN A 615 -23.00 21.52 5.17
N LYS A 616 -24.12 21.62 5.89
CA LYS A 616 -24.12 21.95 7.33
C LYS A 616 -23.25 20.97 8.12
N HIS A 617 -23.39 19.67 7.88
CA HIS A 617 -22.57 18.66 8.55
C HIS A 617 -21.10 18.72 8.14
N LEU A 618 -20.80 19.00 6.87
CA LEU A 618 -19.42 19.20 6.40
C LEU A 618 -18.74 20.38 7.09
N ILE A 619 -19.43 21.52 7.23
CA ILE A 619 -18.89 22.70 7.92
C ILE A 619 -18.55 22.35 9.37
N ARG A 620 -19.44 21.62 10.06
CA ARG A 620 -19.19 21.13 11.43
C ARG A 620 -17.96 20.22 11.48
N LEU A 621 -17.80 19.28 10.55
CA LEU A 621 -16.61 18.42 10.47
C LEU A 621 -15.31 19.22 10.22
N LEU A 622 -15.35 20.22 9.34
CA LEU A 622 -14.20 21.07 9.04
C LEU A 622 -13.86 22.03 10.19
N SER A 623 -14.83 22.43 11.03
CA SER A 623 -14.62 23.34 12.17
C SER A 623 -13.61 22.85 13.20
N VAL A 624 -13.47 21.53 13.31
CA VAL A 624 -12.48 20.87 14.16
C VAL A 624 -11.04 21.16 13.69
N ILE A 625 -10.85 21.22 12.37
CA ILE A 625 -9.53 21.24 11.74
C ILE A 625 -9.15 22.67 11.30
N LEU A 626 -10.14 23.46 10.89
CA LEU A 626 -9.97 24.83 10.41
C LEU A 626 -10.41 25.82 11.50
N PRO A 627 -9.47 26.56 12.11
CA PRO A 627 -9.76 27.40 13.27
C PRO A 627 -10.78 28.52 13.00
N ASN A 628 -10.88 28.98 11.75
CA ASN A 628 -11.78 30.06 11.32
C ASN A 628 -13.26 29.64 11.29
N LEU A 629 -13.57 28.35 11.42
CA LEU A 629 -14.93 27.80 11.33
C LEU A 629 -15.47 27.33 12.69
N LYS A 630 -14.74 27.56 13.79
CA LYS A 630 -15.12 27.11 15.13
C LYS A 630 -16.39 27.82 15.62
N SER A 631 -17.31 27.03 16.16
CA SER A 631 -18.49 27.48 16.91
C SER A 631 -18.38 27.05 18.38
N GLU A 632 -19.25 27.56 19.26
CA GLU A 632 -19.29 27.14 20.67
C GLU A 632 -19.47 25.61 20.83
N ASP A 633 -20.20 24.97 19.91
CA ASP A 633 -20.45 23.52 19.91
C ASP A 633 -19.32 22.68 19.26
N THR A 634 -18.21 23.30 18.83
CA THR A 634 -17.12 22.56 18.17
C THR A 634 -16.34 21.74 19.23
N PRO A 635 -16.28 20.40 19.11
CA PRO A 635 -15.60 19.57 20.10
C PRO A 635 -14.07 19.77 20.06
N CYS A 636 -13.42 19.39 21.15
CA CYS A 636 -11.97 19.37 21.24
C CYS A 636 -11.39 18.34 20.27
N LEU A 637 -10.23 18.65 19.67
CA LEU A 637 -9.48 17.71 18.82
C LEU A 637 -9.15 16.39 19.55
N LEU A 638 -9.00 16.44 20.88
CA LEU A 638 -8.68 15.27 21.70
C LEU A 638 -9.88 14.35 21.96
N SER A 639 -11.11 14.86 21.83
CA SER A 639 -12.33 14.12 22.17
C SER A 639 -13.03 13.51 20.95
N ILE A 640 -12.30 13.32 19.83
CA ILE A 640 -12.89 12.85 18.57
C ILE A 640 -11.99 11.85 17.84
N ASP A 641 -12.60 10.87 17.16
CA ASP A 641 -11.92 9.98 16.23
C ASP A 641 -11.77 10.64 14.85
N LEU A 642 -10.54 10.97 14.48
CA LEU A 642 -10.24 11.68 13.24
C LEU A 642 -10.43 10.84 11.98
N PHE A 643 -10.54 9.52 12.10
CA PHE A 643 -10.89 8.68 10.95
C PHE A 643 -12.37 8.81 10.59
N HIS A 644 -13.27 8.87 11.57
CA HIS A 644 -14.69 9.17 11.33
C HIS A 644 -14.85 10.57 10.70
N VAL A 645 -14.08 11.55 11.16
CA VAL A 645 -14.05 12.90 10.57
C VAL A 645 -13.59 12.85 9.11
N LEU A 646 -12.56 12.07 8.78
CA LEU A 646 -12.10 11.89 7.41
C LEU A 646 -13.17 11.27 6.50
N VAL A 647 -13.78 10.17 6.94
CA VAL A 647 -14.81 9.47 6.17
C VAL A 647 -15.98 10.41 5.90
N GLY A 648 -16.49 11.08 6.94
CA GLY A 648 -17.58 12.05 6.81
C GLY A 648 -17.20 13.22 5.90
N ALA A 649 -16.02 13.81 6.08
CA ALA A 649 -15.59 14.97 5.31
C ALA A 649 -15.44 14.65 3.82
N VAL A 650 -14.85 13.50 3.47
CA VAL A 650 -14.71 13.07 2.08
C VAL A 650 -16.06 12.78 1.42
N LEU A 651 -16.97 12.11 2.12
CA LEU A 651 -18.31 11.79 1.60
C LEU A 651 -19.19 13.03 1.45
N ALA A 652 -19.05 14.01 2.36
CA ALA A 652 -19.82 15.24 2.38
C ALA A 652 -19.24 16.35 1.48
N PHE A 653 -17.94 16.33 1.18
CA PHE A 653 -17.25 17.40 0.44
C PHE A 653 -17.89 17.81 -0.89
N PRO A 654 -18.38 16.87 -1.73
CA PRO A 654 -19.04 17.22 -2.99
C PRO A 654 -20.20 18.20 -2.84
N SER A 655 -20.82 18.27 -1.66
CA SER A 655 -21.92 19.19 -1.39
C SER A 655 -21.53 20.67 -1.57
N LEU A 656 -20.24 21.04 -1.44
CA LEU A 656 -19.78 22.43 -1.69
C LEU A 656 -19.87 22.88 -3.15
N TYR A 657 -19.97 21.94 -4.10
CA TYR A 657 -20.11 22.21 -5.53
C TYR A 657 -21.56 22.39 -5.97
N TRP A 658 -22.51 22.11 -5.08
CA TRP A 658 -23.93 22.26 -5.38
C TRP A 658 -24.33 23.74 -5.41
N ASP A 659 -25.24 24.09 -6.33
CA ASP A 659 -25.82 25.42 -6.51
C ASP A 659 -27.32 25.30 -6.83
N ASP A 660 -28.13 26.32 -6.49
CA ASP A 660 -29.59 26.28 -6.63
C ASP A 660 -30.05 26.19 -8.10
N THR A 661 -29.19 26.61 -9.03
CA THR A 661 -29.49 26.73 -10.46
C THR A 661 -29.18 25.46 -11.26
N VAL A 662 -28.15 24.69 -10.88
CA VAL A 662 -27.68 23.50 -11.60
C VAL A 662 -27.14 22.46 -10.61
N ASP A 663 -27.61 21.22 -10.73
CA ASP A 663 -27.14 20.10 -9.92
C ASP A 663 -25.76 19.60 -10.39
N LEU A 664 -24.72 20.10 -9.72
CA LEU A 664 -23.31 19.91 -10.05
C LEU A 664 -22.58 19.12 -8.96
N GLN A 665 -21.54 18.40 -9.39
CA GLN A 665 -20.58 17.73 -8.53
C GLN A 665 -19.15 17.95 -9.05
N PRO A 666 -18.10 17.77 -8.21
CA PRO A 666 -16.72 17.92 -8.66
C PRO A 666 -16.36 16.92 -9.74
N SER A 667 -15.50 17.33 -10.68
CA SER A 667 -14.91 16.42 -11.67
C SER A 667 -14.02 15.34 -11.01
N SER A 668 -13.61 14.31 -11.77
CA SER A 668 -12.68 13.27 -11.28
C SER A 668 -11.36 13.88 -10.78
N VAL A 669 -10.83 14.89 -11.46
CA VAL A 669 -9.58 15.58 -11.12
C VAL A 669 -9.75 16.42 -9.87
N SER A 670 -10.82 17.24 -9.80
CA SER A 670 -11.10 18.09 -8.64
C SER A 670 -11.36 17.26 -7.39
N SER A 671 -12.11 16.15 -7.52
CA SER A 671 -12.34 15.19 -6.43
C SER A 671 -11.02 14.62 -5.90
N SER A 672 -10.06 14.34 -6.80
CA SER A 672 -8.75 13.81 -6.41
C SER A 672 -7.94 14.79 -5.57
N TYR A 673 -7.97 16.08 -5.93
CA TYR A 673 -7.36 17.15 -5.12
C TYR A 673 -8.06 17.34 -3.78
N ASN A 674 -9.39 17.38 -3.78
CA ASN A 674 -10.18 17.53 -2.56
C ASN A 674 -9.85 16.42 -1.55
N HIS A 675 -9.81 15.17 -2.01
CA HIS A 675 -9.51 14.03 -1.13
C HIS A 675 -8.06 14.06 -0.63
N LEU A 676 -7.11 14.45 -1.49
CA LEU A 676 -5.71 14.61 -1.11
C LEU A 676 -5.52 15.67 -0.02
N TYR A 677 -6.17 16.83 -0.17
CA TYR A 677 -6.04 17.94 0.78
C TYR A 677 -6.80 17.72 2.08
N LEU A 678 -8.00 17.13 2.04
CA LEU A 678 -8.68 16.65 3.24
C LEU A 678 -7.83 15.64 4.00
N PHE A 679 -7.23 14.69 3.26
CA PHE A 679 -6.35 13.70 3.86
C PHE A 679 -5.12 14.33 4.53
N HIS A 680 -4.45 15.29 3.87
CA HIS A 680 -3.33 16.01 4.45
C HIS A 680 -3.74 16.73 5.74
N LEU A 681 -4.82 17.52 5.71
CA LEU A 681 -5.27 18.29 6.87
C LEU A 681 -5.63 17.39 8.06
N ILE A 682 -6.38 16.32 7.83
CA ILE A 682 -6.83 15.42 8.89
C ILE A 682 -5.67 14.59 9.43
N THR A 683 -4.73 14.21 8.58
CA THR A 683 -3.50 13.54 9.03
C THR A 683 -2.63 14.42 9.89
N MET A 684 -2.48 15.69 9.51
CA MET A 684 -1.79 16.66 10.36
C MET A 684 -2.51 16.85 11.70
N ALA A 685 -3.84 16.94 11.70
CA ALA A 685 -4.64 17.03 12.91
C ALA A 685 -4.48 15.79 13.81
N HIS A 686 -4.38 14.59 13.22
CA HIS A 686 -4.21 13.37 14.00
C HIS A 686 -2.80 13.18 14.53
N MET A 687 -1.79 13.60 13.77
CA MET A 687 -0.42 13.68 14.30
C MET A 687 -0.35 14.63 15.49
N LEU A 688 -1.04 15.77 15.43
CA LEU A 688 -1.15 16.69 16.56
C LEU A 688 -1.91 16.06 17.74
N GLN A 689 -3.02 15.36 17.49
CA GLN A 689 -3.76 14.62 18.52
C GLN A 689 -2.87 13.60 19.24
N ILE A 690 -2.05 12.85 18.50
CA ILE A 690 -1.08 11.90 19.07
C ILE A 690 -0.03 12.64 19.91
N LEU A 691 0.55 13.73 19.40
CA LEU A 691 1.57 14.49 20.12
C LEU A 691 1.07 15.12 21.42
N LEU A 692 -0.22 15.41 21.52
CA LEU A 692 -0.85 15.99 22.71
C LEU A 692 -1.36 14.93 23.70
N THR A 693 -1.34 13.64 23.32
CA THR A 693 -1.81 12.51 24.16
C THR A 693 -0.68 11.62 24.66
N ILE A 694 0.55 11.84 24.17
CA ILE A 694 1.82 11.31 24.71
C ILE A 694 2.33 12.27 25.79
#